data_AF-A0A8S3Z5T9-F1
#
_entry.id   AF-A0A8S3Z5T9-F1
#
_cell.length_a   1.000
_cell.length_b   1.000
_cell.length_c   1.000
_cell.angle_alpha   90.00
_cell.angle_beta   90.00
_cell.angle_gamma   90.00
#
_symmetry.space_group_name_H-M   'P 1'
#
loop_
_entity.id
_entity.type
_entity.pdbx_description
1 polymer ?
#
loop_
_entity_poly.entity_id
_entity_poly.type
_entity_poly.pdbx_seq_one_letter_code
_entity_poly.pdbx_strand_id
1 'polypeptide(L)'
;MIELTFVIKNLLRHFEHDLHTQLDTHQPALDSLNHTGNQLARAMVTSDSQQLQARLSEMNRRWLTLMEKSIQIRGRLENNTEYWSRLIKTLKSLVTWLNARQLELKQQQPIGGDFTSIQRQIVESYRLQQQLEMKRPLIQQCLEAGKVYLHEDAENASFDSGGESADEGEEEADHLICKIRKLMRLLYRKWLDLSHSCTQWHAKLEQVVELMGMFHDSMESLQDRLVAAEREVKDWPNVGDIIIGELQMEIDRTKNFQLRYSLQERVDDVTEQANRLQEADVILSHHNVHRLEDFTQRWECLRQMMSNRLQYLQEALMAYGPNSQHFLAESVEAPWERAVARNKVPFFINHATETTQWDHPQFTFLMDSLTELNKIRFAAYRTGMKLRMLQKKLCLDMVSLQMAVDAFDIHGLRGRNDKLIDVGEIIECLSTVFEAAAKVHPEIINVPLSVDLTLNWILDVYDSLRSGKVRVLSFKVGLVILCNAQLEDKYRYIFRLIGDVNAFTDQRKLGLLLHDCMQIPRQLGEIASFGGSNIEPSVRSCFEMAKGRPEIEVSHFLEWLRLEPQSLVWLPVLHRLAAAETAKHQAKCNVCKEFPIVGFRYRCLKCFNFDVCQNCFFSGRTAKSHKLTHPMKEYCTATTSGEDVRDFSKIVKNKFKSKHHFKKHPRRGYLPVESYLEGDSLESPHPSPQHSISQDMHSRLELMSNRIAEFEERQGSLSDIEDEHHMIAQYCSSLNGDPSAQALKSPMQIMMAVDGEQRQELEAMIWNLEEENRTLQEEYDRLQQTALLRTENVSHMLEAEEESCGATGSDEMMAEAKLLRHHKNRLEARMKVLEDHNQQLEAQLNRLRKLLDQQPGGERSYVSIGSSSHTTPVTTPSSSQSSLPPRPSRFQYHPELSSHLSGHSGTVGSSSIDELFHSAGQVGQAVGSLVTVMTEEDAAAQTGMEQFVIKHTEKL
;
A
#
# COMPACT_ATOMS: atom_id res chain seq x y z
N MET A 1 49.67 26.52 -69.53
CA MET A 1 49.15 27.91 -69.65
C MET A 1 50.08 28.73 -70.52
N ILE A 2 51.39 28.57 -70.34
CA ILE A 2 52.41 29.13 -71.22
C ILE A 2 52.26 28.55 -72.63
N GLU A 3 52.14 27.22 -72.77
CA GLU A 3 52.09 26.56 -74.08
C GLU A 3 51.03 27.08 -75.04
N LEU A 4 49.77 27.31 -74.66
CA LEU A 4 48.73 27.65 -75.63
C LEU A 4 48.75 29.11 -76.09
N THR A 5 48.96 30.04 -75.15
CA THR A 5 49.20 31.45 -75.49
C THR A 5 50.51 31.61 -76.24
N PHE A 6 51.47 30.71 -76.01
CA PHE A 6 52.73 30.63 -76.74
C PHE A 6 52.53 30.06 -78.13
N VAL A 7 51.73 29.00 -78.30
CA VAL A 7 51.41 28.36 -79.58
C VAL A 7 50.62 29.28 -80.49
N ILE A 8 49.54 29.91 -80.00
CA ILE A 8 48.75 30.85 -80.82
C ILE A 8 49.58 32.10 -81.16
N LYS A 9 50.34 32.64 -80.19
CA LYS A 9 51.26 33.75 -80.49
C LYS A 9 52.41 33.33 -81.39
N ASN A 10 52.83 32.06 -81.37
CA ASN A 10 53.86 31.55 -82.26
C ASN A 10 53.33 31.37 -83.66
N LEU A 11 52.13 30.81 -83.85
CA LEU A 11 51.47 30.71 -85.16
C LEU A 11 51.21 32.10 -85.75
N LEU A 12 50.72 33.05 -84.94
CA LEU A 12 50.56 34.45 -85.37
C LEU A 12 51.91 35.08 -85.70
N ARG A 13 52.95 34.85 -84.88
CA ARG A 13 54.31 35.32 -85.18
C ARG A 13 54.93 34.63 -86.38
N HIS A 14 54.64 33.36 -86.65
CA HIS A 14 55.18 32.63 -87.80
C HIS A 14 54.53 33.14 -89.07
N PHE A 15 53.20 33.22 -89.09
CA PHE A 15 52.45 33.79 -90.21
C PHE A 15 52.81 35.26 -90.43
N GLU A 16 52.91 36.06 -89.36
CA GLU A 16 53.32 37.47 -89.45
C GLU A 16 54.78 37.60 -89.89
N HIS A 17 55.71 36.79 -89.36
CA HIS A 17 57.11 36.84 -89.76
C HIS A 17 57.28 36.42 -91.22
N ASP A 18 56.65 35.35 -91.69
CA ASP A 18 56.77 34.92 -93.09
C ASP A 18 56.15 35.94 -94.06
N LEU A 19 54.92 36.40 -93.82
CA LEU A 19 54.26 37.36 -94.70
C LEU A 19 54.94 38.73 -94.68
N HIS A 20 55.39 39.21 -93.51
CA HIS A 20 56.09 40.49 -93.40
C HIS A 20 57.49 40.42 -93.97
N THR A 21 58.22 39.32 -93.74
CA THR A 21 59.56 39.13 -94.34
C THR A 21 59.44 39.04 -95.86
N GLN A 22 58.42 38.37 -96.41
CA GLN A 22 58.20 38.37 -97.87
C GLN A 22 57.82 39.74 -98.40
N LEU A 23 56.94 40.49 -97.73
CA LEU A 23 56.59 41.86 -98.13
C LEU A 23 57.79 42.82 -98.07
N ASP A 24 58.58 42.75 -97.00
CA ASP A 24 59.80 43.55 -96.81
C ASP A 24 60.90 43.19 -97.81
N THR A 25 61.02 41.91 -98.20
CA THR A 25 61.99 41.49 -99.22
C THR A 25 61.63 42.03 -100.61
N HIS A 26 60.34 42.21 -100.91
CA HIS A 26 59.87 42.73 -102.20
C HIS A 26 59.74 44.27 -102.25
N GLN A 27 59.78 44.95 -101.10
CA GLN A 27 59.71 46.42 -100.99
C GLN A 27 60.85 47.18 -101.72
N PRO A 28 62.15 46.81 -101.61
CA PRO A 28 63.24 47.48 -102.32
C PRO A 28 63.14 47.31 -103.84
N ALA A 29 62.61 46.16 -104.30
CA ALA A 29 62.40 45.90 -105.72
C ALA A 29 61.34 46.82 -106.32
N LEU A 30 60.27 47.11 -105.56
CA LEU A 30 59.25 48.08 -105.95
C LEU A 30 59.77 49.52 -105.93
N ASP A 31 60.58 49.90 -104.94
CA ASP A 31 61.19 51.24 -104.85
C ASP A 31 62.18 51.49 -106.00
N SER A 32 62.97 50.47 -106.36
CA SER A 32 63.85 50.50 -107.54
C SER A 32 63.06 50.62 -108.84
N LEU A 33 61.94 49.89 -108.98
CA LEU A 33 61.05 49.96 -110.15
C LEU A 33 60.40 51.35 -110.28
N ASN A 34 60.01 51.97 -109.16
CA ASN A 34 59.48 53.34 -109.13
C ASN A 34 60.57 54.38 -109.44
N HIS A 35 61.79 54.20 -108.95
CA HIS A 35 62.91 55.12 -109.21
C HIS A 35 63.30 55.11 -110.70
N THR A 36 63.51 53.93 -111.26
CA THR A 36 63.85 53.73 -112.68
C THR A 36 62.70 54.13 -113.59
N GLY A 37 61.46 53.76 -113.24
CA GLY A 37 60.24 54.13 -113.96
C GLY A 37 60.01 55.65 -114.03
N ASN A 38 60.21 56.38 -112.93
CA ASN A 38 60.08 57.84 -112.91
C ASN A 38 61.23 58.57 -113.64
N GLN A 39 62.44 58.00 -113.66
CA GLN A 39 63.52 58.56 -114.49
C GLN A 39 63.22 58.41 -115.99
N LEU A 40 62.73 57.24 -116.42
CA LEU A 40 62.34 56.99 -117.80
C LEU A 40 61.15 57.87 -118.23
N ALA A 41 60.16 58.05 -117.36
CA ALA A 41 59.01 58.91 -117.63
C ALA A 41 59.39 60.38 -117.89
N ARG A 42 60.51 60.88 -117.32
CA ARG A 42 61.01 62.26 -117.55
C ARG A 42 61.76 62.43 -118.88
N ALA A 43 62.25 61.35 -119.48
CA ALA A 43 63.02 61.36 -120.72
C ALA A 43 62.17 61.03 -121.98
N MET A 44 60.90 60.65 -121.80
CA MET A 44 60.00 60.19 -122.86
C MET A 44 59.01 61.28 -123.34
N VAL A 45 58.43 61.06 -124.54
CA VAL A 45 57.35 61.89 -125.11
C VAL A 45 56.08 61.78 -124.25
N THR A 46 55.29 62.86 -124.17
CA THR A 46 54.19 63.03 -123.20
C THR A 46 53.13 61.91 -123.19
N SER A 47 52.84 61.23 -124.32
CA SER A 47 51.87 60.13 -124.40
C SER A 47 52.36 58.83 -123.74
N ASP A 48 53.59 58.41 -124.03
CA ASP A 48 54.14 57.14 -123.54
C ASP A 48 54.56 57.23 -122.07
N SER A 49 55.01 58.42 -121.66
CA SER A 49 55.23 58.77 -120.26
C SER A 49 53.94 58.60 -119.44
N GLN A 50 52.78 59.04 -119.95
CA GLN A 50 51.50 58.87 -119.26
C GLN A 50 51.07 57.39 -119.12
N GLN A 51 51.30 56.54 -120.12
CA GLN A 51 50.99 55.10 -120.02
C GLN A 51 51.89 54.35 -119.03
N LEU A 52 53.19 54.66 -119.00
CA LEU A 52 54.12 54.10 -118.03
C LEU A 52 53.78 54.55 -116.60
N GLN A 53 53.45 55.84 -116.42
CA GLN A 53 52.96 56.39 -115.16
C GLN A 53 51.66 55.71 -114.70
N ALA A 54 50.75 55.41 -115.64
CA ALA A 54 49.50 54.69 -115.36
C ALA A 54 49.74 53.23 -114.89
N ARG A 55 50.71 52.52 -115.48
CA ARG A 55 51.07 51.15 -115.04
C ARG A 55 51.81 51.12 -113.71
N LEU A 56 52.72 52.07 -113.47
CA LEU A 56 53.42 52.21 -112.18
C LEU A 56 52.42 52.55 -111.06
N SER A 57 51.47 53.48 -111.32
CA SER A 57 50.42 53.82 -110.36
C SER A 57 49.47 52.64 -110.09
N GLU A 58 49.12 51.83 -111.09
CA GLU A 58 48.32 50.61 -110.90
C GLU A 58 49.05 49.53 -110.09
N MET A 59 50.36 49.30 -110.32
CA MET A 59 51.15 48.35 -109.53
C MET A 59 51.29 48.82 -108.07
N ASN A 60 51.57 50.11 -107.86
CA ASN A 60 51.59 50.72 -106.53
C ASN A 60 50.21 50.61 -105.85
N ARG A 61 49.11 50.78 -106.58
CA ARG A 61 47.75 50.60 -106.04
C ARG A 61 47.50 49.16 -105.59
N ARG A 62 47.91 48.15 -106.36
CA ARG A 62 47.78 46.73 -105.98
C ARG A 62 48.64 46.37 -104.79
N TRP A 63 49.88 46.87 -104.73
CA TRP A 63 50.76 46.69 -103.58
C TRP A 63 50.16 47.31 -102.32
N LEU A 64 49.66 48.55 -102.40
CA LEU A 64 48.96 49.20 -101.29
C LEU A 64 47.72 48.42 -100.86
N THR A 65 46.94 47.89 -101.81
CA THR A 65 45.76 47.05 -101.49
C THR A 65 46.15 45.72 -100.83
N LEU A 66 47.26 45.11 -101.25
CA LEU A 66 47.79 43.88 -100.63
C LEU A 66 48.30 44.15 -99.22
N MET A 67 49.03 45.25 -99.02
CA MET A 67 49.46 45.72 -97.69
C MET A 67 48.24 45.99 -96.80
N GLU A 68 47.22 46.66 -97.32
CA GLU A 68 45.97 46.92 -96.61
C GLU A 68 45.25 45.63 -96.21
N LYS A 69 45.11 44.67 -97.13
CA LYS A 69 44.51 43.35 -96.83
C LYS A 69 45.31 42.55 -95.81
N SER A 70 46.65 42.57 -95.90
CA SER A 70 47.53 41.92 -94.93
C SER A 70 47.36 42.52 -93.53
N ILE A 71 47.31 43.85 -93.43
CA ILE A 71 47.01 44.57 -92.19
C ILE A 71 45.61 44.22 -91.66
N GLN A 72 44.60 44.14 -92.54
CA GLN A 72 43.23 43.76 -92.15
C GLN A 72 43.15 42.31 -91.63
N ILE A 73 43.81 41.36 -92.29
CA ILE A 73 43.83 39.95 -91.85
C ILE A 73 44.53 39.82 -90.50
N ARG A 74 45.69 40.49 -90.32
CA ARG A 74 46.38 40.57 -89.04
C ARG A 74 45.49 41.15 -87.95
N GLY A 75 44.85 42.30 -88.20
CA GLY A 75 43.94 42.92 -87.25
C GLY A 75 42.77 42.00 -86.87
N ARG A 76 42.22 41.22 -87.81
CA ARG A 76 41.17 40.23 -87.51
C ARG A 76 41.68 39.06 -86.66
N LEU A 77 42.86 38.51 -86.96
CA LEU A 77 43.46 37.40 -86.22
C LEU A 77 43.89 37.80 -84.80
N GLU A 78 44.46 39.00 -84.65
CA GLU A 78 44.79 39.60 -83.35
C GLU A 78 43.54 39.81 -82.50
N ASN A 79 42.50 40.44 -83.08
CA ASN A 79 41.23 40.66 -82.38
C ASN A 79 40.57 39.34 -81.96
N ASN A 80 40.56 38.33 -82.82
CA ASN A 80 40.01 37.00 -82.49
C ASN A 80 40.84 36.30 -81.40
N THR A 81 42.16 36.36 -81.47
CA THR A 81 43.06 35.76 -80.46
C THR A 81 42.90 36.41 -79.09
N GLU A 82 42.79 37.75 -79.05
CA GLU A 82 42.51 38.49 -77.82
C GLU A 82 41.14 38.12 -77.26
N TYR A 83 40.14 37.95 -78.13
CA TYR A 83 38.80 37.56 -77.73
C TYR A 83 38.75 36.15 -77.11
N TRP A 84 39.34 35.14 -77.74
CA TRP A 84 39.41 33.78 -77.20
C TRP A 84 40.20 33.72 -75.89
N SER A 85 41.32 34.44 -75.83
CA SER A 85 42.12 34.56 -74.61
C SER A 85 41.32 35.18 -73.47
N ARG A 86 40.52 36.21 -73.77
CA ARG A 86 39.62 36.86 -72.81
C ARG A 86 38.50 35.94 -72.37
N LEU A 87 37.84 35.23 -73.30
CA LEU A 87 36.76 34.29 -72.99
C LEU A 87 37.24 33.14 -72.09
N ILE A 88 38.37 32.50 -72.44
CA ILE A 88 38.96 31.41 -71.64
C ILE A 88 39.36 31.91 -70.25
N LYS A 89 39.95 33.11 -70.16
CA LYS A 89 40.33 33.72 -68.88
C LYS A 89 39.10 33.95 -68.00
N THR A 90 38.01 34.48 -68.57
CA THR A 90 36.75 34.71 -67.84
C THR A 90 36.08 33.39 -67.43
N LEU A 91 35.98 32.40 -68.33
CA LEU A 91 35.43 31.08 -68.02
C LEU A 91 36.17 30.41 -66.85
N LYS A 92 37.51 30.43 -66.87
CA LYS A 92 38.32 29.88 -65.77
C LYS A 92 38.11 30.65 -64.48
N SER A 93 38.10 31.99 -64.54
CA SER A 93 37.85 32.84 -63.38
C SER A 93 36.48 32.58 -62.75
N LEU A 94 35.46 32.34 -63.56
CA LEU A 94 34.12 32.00 -63.08
C LEU A 94 34.10 30.60 -62.48
N VAL A 95 34.76 29.61 -63.09
CA VAL A 95 34.88 28.26 -62.51
C VAL A 95 35.62 28.29 -61.16
N THR A 96 36.71 29.05 -61.03
CA THR A 96 37.41 29.21 -59.75
C THR A 96 36.54 29.91 -58.71
N TRP A 97 35.77 30.91 -59.12
CA TRP A 97 34.82 31.60 -58.25
C TRP A 97 33.70 30.66 -57.76
N LEU A 98 33.12 29.84 -58.64
CA LEU A 98 32.11 28.84 -58.27
C LEU A 98 32.68 27.78 -57.32
N ASN A 99 33.93 27.35 -57.51
CA ASN A 99 34.57 26.42 -56.58
C ASN A 99 34.74 27.03 -55.19
N ALA A 100 35.13 28.30 -55.11
CA ALA A 100 35.23 29.01 -53.83
C ALA A 100 33.87 29.13 -53.14
N ARG A 101 32.80 29.44 -53.87
CA ARG A 101 31.44 29.51 -53.32
C ARG A 101 30.85 28.15 -52.94
N GLN A 102 31.16 27.10 -53.68
CA GLN A 102 30.81 25.74 -53.29
C GLN A 102 31.51 25.33 -51.98
N LEU A 103 32.76 25.76 -51.78
CA LEU A 103 33.47 25.51 -50.53
C LEU A 103 32.86 26.29 -49.36
N GLU A 104 32.51 27.56 -49.57
CA GLU A 104 31.79 28.39 -48.58
C GLU A 104 30.46 27.74 -48.16
N LEU A 105 29.66 27.24 -49.11
CA LEU A 105 28.42 26.53 -48.81
C LEU A 105 28.67 25.25 -47.99
N LYS A 106 29.75 24.52 -48.27
CA LYS A 106 30.13 23.33 -47.48
C LYS A 106 30.58 23.70 -46.07
N GLN A 107 31.24 24.84 -45.90
CA GLN A 107 31.68 25.33 -44.58
C GLN A 107 30.52 25.78 -43.69
N GLN A 108 29.39 26.17 -44.29
CA GLN A 108 28.17 26.50 -43.53
C GLN A 108 27.47 25.28 -42.93
N GLN A 109 27.84 24.06 -43.33
CA GLN A 109 27.30 22.81 -42.79
C GLN A 109 28.18 22.30 -41.64
N PRO A 110 27.62 21.79 -40.53
CA PRO A 110 26.21 21.48 -40.27
C PRO A 110 25.37 22.69 -39.76
N ILE A 111 24.05 22.50 -39.68
CA ILE A 111 23.13 23.50 -39.09
C ILE A 111 23.48 23.67 -37.60
N GLY A 112 23.52 24.92 -37.13
CA GLY A 112 23.80 25.23 -35.73
C GLY A 112 22.73 24.69 -34.77
N GLY A 113 23.14 24.34 -33.54
CA GLY A 113 22.25 23.77 -32.52
C GLY A 113 21.57 24.79 -31.59
N ASP A 114 21.73 26.08 -31.86
CA ASP A 114 21.20 27.19 -31.06
C ASP A 114 20.61 28.28 -31.97
N PHE A 115 19.60 28.99 -31.46
CA PHE A 115 18.86 29.99 -32.24
C PHE A 115 19.76 31.07 -32.83
N THR A 116 20.79 31.53 -32.09
CA THR A 116 21.68 32.60 -32.58
C THR A 116 22.58 32.15 -33.73
N SER A 117 23.06 30.90 -33.68
CA SER A 117 23.86 30.33 -34.77
C SER A 117 23.03 30.11 -36.03
N ILE A 118 21.78 29.64 -35.90
CA ILE A 118 20.89 29.45 -37.05
C ILE A 118 20.49 30.80 -37.66
N GLN A 119 20.20 31.81 -36.84
CA GLN A 119 19.99 33.19 -37.31
C GLN A 119 21.20 33.75 -38.07
N ARG A 120 22.42 33.42 -37.64
CA ARG A 120 23.64 33.80 -38.39
C ARG A 120 23.72 33.08 -39.73
N GLN A 121 23.49 31.77 -39.74
CA GLN A 121 23.56 30.93 -40.94
C GLN A 121 22.53 31.34 -42.01
N ILE A 122 21.31 31.74 -41.62
CA ILE A 122 20.29 32.18 -42.58
C ILE A 122 20.67 33.52 -43.25
N VAL A 123 21.27 34.45 -42.51
CA VAL A 123 21.79 35.72 -43.05
C VAL A 123 22.95 35.45 -44.02
N GLU A 124 23.86 34.54 -43.67
CA GLU A 124 24.97 34.14 -44.55
C GLU A 124 24.48 33.42 -45.82
N SER A 125 23.46 32.58 -45.72
CA SER A 125 22.81 31.92 -46.85
C SER A 125 22.13 32.91 -47.79
N TYR A 126 21.40 33.89 -47.26
CA TYR A 126 20.81 34.98 -48.04
C TYR A 126 21.87 35.81 -48.76
N ARG A 127 22.98 36.14 -48.08
CA ARG A 127 24.12 36.84 -48.68
C ARG A 127 24.73 36.03 -49.84
N LEU A 128 24.85 34.71 -49.71
CA LEU A 128 25.35 33.83 -50.77
C LEU A 128 24.41 33.81 -51.98
N GLN A 129 23.09 33.71 -51.75
CA GLN A 129 22.08 33.82 -52.81
C GLN A 129 22.17 35.14 -53.56
N GLN A 130 22.29 36.27 -52.85
CA GLN A 130 22.43 37.57 -53.48
C GLN A 130 23.68 37.66 -54.36
N GLN A 131 24.81 37.09 -53.92
CA GLN A 131 26.02 37.05 -54.73
C GLN A 131 25.89 36.19 -55.99
N LEU A 132 25.14 35.08 -55.91
CA LEU A 132 24.80 34.26 -57.07
C LEU A 132 23.96 35.07 -58.06
N GLU A 133 22.89 35.72 -57.60
CA GLU A 133 22.05 36.58 -58.46
C GLU A 133 22.85 37.69 -59.16
N MET A 134 23.78 38.33 -58.46
CA MET A 134 24.66 39.35 -59.07
C MET A 134 25.63 38.79 -60.12
N LYS A 135 26.04 37.51 -60.01
CA LYS A 135 26.96 36.85 -60.97
C LYS A 135 26.23 36.14 -62.12
N ARG A 136 24.94 35.85 -61.97
CA ARG A 136 24.07 35.23 -62.98
C ARG A 136 24.19 35.85 -64.38
N PRO A 137 24.06 37.18 -64.59
CA PRO A 137 24.11 37.76 -65.93
C PRO A 137 25.47 37.58 -66.60
N LEU A 138 26.57 37.66 -65.83
CA LEU A 138 27.92 37.44 -66.35
C LEU A 138 28.14 35.98 -66.79
N ILE A 139 27.59 35.01 -66.04
CA ILE A 139 27.66 33.59 -66.40
C ILE A 139 26.83 33.32 -67.66
N GLN A 140 25.62 33.87 -67.75
CA GLN A 140 24.78 33.76 -68.95
C GLN A 140 25.46 34.38 -70.16
N GLN A 141 26.02 35.59 -70.03
CA GLN A 141 26.74 36.27 -71.10
C GLN A 141 27.96 35.46 -71.57
N CYS A 142 28.75 34.88 -70.64
CA CYS A 142 29.90 34.05 -71.00
C CYS A 142 29.50 32.73 -71.68
N LEU A 143 28.40 32.13 -71.26
CA LEU A 143 27.86 30.92 -71.89
C LEU A 143 27.30 31.23 -73.29
N GLU A 144 26.61 32.37 -73.45
CA GLU A 144 26.04 32.78 -74.74
C GLU A 144 27.13 33.19 -75.73
N ALA A 145 28.11 33.99 -75.29
CA ALA A 145 29.30 34.29 -76.10
C ALA A 145 29.95 32.98 -76.58
N GLY A 146 30.24 32.04 -75.67
CA GLY A 146 30.83 30.76 -76.07
C GLY A 146 29.99 29.94 -77.06
N LYS A 147 28.66 30.07 -77.07
CA LYS A 147 27.79 29.38 -78.05
C LYS A 147 27.84 30.02 -79.43
N VAL A 148 27.75 31.34 -79.51
CA VAL A 148 27.79 32.10 -80.77
C VAL A 148 29.07 31.78 -81.53
N TYR A 149 30.22 31.78 -80.85
CA TYR A 149 31.50 31.45 -81.47
C TYR A 149 31.60 29.99 -81.94
N LEU A 150 31.03 29.04 -81.19
CA LEU A 150 30.99 27.64 -81.61
C LEU A 150 30.08 27.41 -82.83
N HIS A 151 29.17 28.35 -83.12
CA HIS A 151 28.30 28.35 -84.31
C HIS A 151 28.95 29.05 -85.51
N GLU A 152 29.65 30.17 -85.31
CA GLU A 152 30.35 30.92 -86.37
C GLU A 152 31.46 30.10 -87.05
N ASP A 153 32.13 29.18 -86.34
CA ASP A 153 33.11 28.26 -86.94
C ASP A 153 32.47 27.12 -87.76
N ALA A 154 31.24 26.71 -87.42
CA ALA A 154 30.54 25.63 -88.14
C ALA A 154 30.02 26.06 -89.52
N GLU A 155 29.70 27.35 -89.68
CA GLU A 155 29.27 27.92 -90.97
C GLU A 155 30.47 28.23 -91.90
N ASN A 156 31.63 28.61 -91.33
CA ASN A 156 32.85 28.94 -92.09
C ASN A 156 33.62 27.71 -92.62
N ALA A 157 33.40 26.51 -92.10
CA ALA A 157 34.04 25.27 -92.58
C ALA A 157 33.44 24.71 -93.89
N SER A 158 32.38 25.34 -94.44
CA SER A 158 31.62 24.82 -95.58
C SER A 158 31.99 25.38 -96.96
N PHE A 159 33.09 26.13 -97.09
CA PHE A 159 33.51 26.74 -98.36
C PHE A 159 35.00 26.44 -98.69
N ASP A 160 35.20 25.49 -99.62
CA ASP A 160 36.20 25.48 -100.73
C ASP A 160 37.70 25.71 -100.39
N SER A 161 38.74 24.98 -100.79
CA SER A 161 38.97 23.91 -101.76
C SER A 161 40.41 23.37 -101.57
N GLY A 162 40.74 22.24 -102.19
CA GLY A 162 41.96 21.45 -101.96
C GLY A 162 43.32 22.16 -102.06
N GLY A 163 44.22 21.73 -101.20
CA GLY A 163 45.65 22.02 -101.23
C GLY A 163 46.39 21.07 -100.27
N GLU A 164 47.05 20.04 -100.82
CA GLU A 164 47.93 19.15 -100.07
C GLU A 164 49.20 19.90 -99.63
N SER A 165 49.23 20.35 -98.38
CA SER A 165 50.45 20.56 -97.60
C SER A 165 50.07 20.65 -96.14
N ALA A 166 50.63 19.74 -95.34
CA ALA A 166 50.45 19.60 -93.90
C ALA A 166 50.55 20.93 -93.16
N ASP A 167 49.85 21.08 -92.03
CA ASP A 167 50.53 21.60 -90.84
C ASP A 167 49.71 21.47 -89.55
N GLU A 168 50.45 21.28 -88.47
CA GLU A 168 50.08 21.07 -87.06
C GLU A 168 49.01 22.05 -86.48
N GLY A 169 48.63 23.10 -87.22
CA GLY A 169 47.70 24.14 -86.76
C GLY A 169 46.22 23.78 -86.74
N GLU A 170 45.77 22.80 -87.56
CA GLU A 170 44.34 22.40 -87.62
C GLU A 170 43.94 21.54 -86.40
N GLU A 171 44.81 20.63 -85.95
CA GLU A 171 44.63 19.82 -84.73
C GLU A 171 44.63 20.67 -83.45
N GLU A 172 45.43 21.75 -83.43
CA GLU A 172 45.54 22.67 -82.29
C GLU A 172 44.33 23.60 -82.15
N ALA A 173 43.71 24.01 -83.26
CA ALA A 173 42.46 24.78 -83.29
C ALA A 173 41.28 23.94 -82.76
N ASP A 174 41.17 22.68 -83.21
CA ASP A 174 40.18 21.73 -82.71
C ASP A 174 40.36 21.42 -81.21
N HIS A 175 41.60 21.36 -80.74
CA HIS A 175 41.90 21.22 -79.32
C HIS A 175 41.41 22.42 -78.49
N LEU A 176 41.56 23.65 -79.00
CA LEU A 176 41.09 24.87 -78.35
C LEU A 176 39.55 24.90 -78.24
N ILE A 177 38.86 24.59 -79.34
CA ILE A 177 37.39 24.50 -79.42
C ILE A 177 36.87 23.44 -78.44
N CYS A 178 37.49 22.25 -78.42
CA CYS A 178 37.16 21.19 -77.46
C CYS A 178 37.34 21.64 -76.01
N LYS A 179 38.37 22.41 -75.71
CA LYS A 179 38.67 22.93 -74.37
C LYS A 179 37.67 23.99 -73.91
N ILE A 180 37.25 24.88 -74.81
CA ILE A 180 36.20 25.88 -74.53
C ILE A 180 34.86 25.16 -74.28
N ARG A 181 34.49 24.21 -75.15
CA ARG A 181 33.29 23.37 -74.98
C ARG A 181 33.31 22.60 -73.66
N LYS A 182 34.46 22.10 -73.21
CA LYS A 182 34.63 21.45 -71.90
C LYS A 182 34.48 22.44 -70.74
N LEU A 183 35.08 23.63 -70.82
CA LEU A 183 34.98 24.66 -69.79
C LEU A 183 33.57 25.23 -69.67
N MET A 184 32.86 25.44 -70.78
CA MET A 184 31.46 25.88 -70.78
C MET A 184 30.54 24.86 -70.14
N ARG A 185 30.66 23.56 -70.50
CA ARG A 185 29.90 22.48 -69.85
C ARG A 185 30.19 22.40 -68.36
N LEU A 186 31.46 22.54 -67.97
CA LEU A 186 31.86 22.53 -66.56
C LEU A 186 31.28 23.74 -65.80
N LEU A 187 31.33 24.93 -66.39
CA LEU A 187 30.76 26.15 -65.82
C LEU A 187 29.24 26.01 -65.63
N TYR A 188 28.53 25.57 -66.68
CA TYR A 188 27.09 25.38 -66.65
C TYR A 188 26.67 24.37 -65.58
N ARG A 189 27.32 23.20 -65.54
CA ARG A 189 27.04 22.18 -64.52
C ARG A 189 27.31 22.69 -63.11
N LYS A 190 28.48 23.29 -62.86
CA LYS A 190 28.82 23.83 -61.53
C LYS A 190 27.90 24.96 -61.09
N TRP A 191 27.44 25.80 -62.02
CA TRP A 191 26.48 26.86 -61.75
C TRP A 191 25.12 26.28 -61.32
N LEU A 192 24.63 25.29 -62.05
CA LEU A 192 23.34 24.66 -61.78
C LEU A 192 23.38 23.86 -60.46
N ASP A 193 24.44 23.08 -60.25
CA ASP A 193 24.69 22.33 -59.01
C ASP A 193 24.73 23.30 -57.80
N LEU A 194 25.55 24.36 -57.86
CA LEU A 194 25.67 25.33 -56.76
C LEU A 194 24.38 26.11 -56.52
N SER A 195 23.70 26.55 -57.57
CA SER A 195 22.44 27.28 -57.47
C SER A 195 21.37 26.41 -56.80
N HIS A 196 21.26 25.14 -57.21
CA HIS A 196 20.32 24.19 -56.64
C HIS A 196 20.65 23.89 -55.17
N SER A 197 21.90 23.56 -54.87
CA SER A 197 22.35 23.29 -53.49
C SER A 197 22.14 24.51 -52.58
N CYS A 198 22.36 25.74 -53.07
CA CYS A 198 22.14 26.95 -52.30
C CYS A 198 20.65 27.21 -52.03
N THR A 199 19.76 26.96 -53.01
CA THR A 199 18.30 27.07 -52.80
C THR A 199 17.78 26.03 -51.81
N GLN A 200 18.23 24.78 -51.90
CA GLN A 200 17.86 23.71 -50.96
C GLN A 200 18.36 23.99 -49.55
N TRP A 201 19.61 24.44 -49.42
CA TRP A 201 20.19 24.81 -48.14
C TRP A 201 19.42 25.97 -47.48
N HIS A 202 19.06 27.00 -48.24
CA HIS A 202 18.27 28.12 -47.73
C HIS A 202 16.88 27.69 -47.26
N ALA A 203 16.17 26.88 -48.05
CA ALA A 203 14.86 26.37 -47.69
C ALA A 203 14.91 25.50 -46.41
N LYS A 204 15.95 24.67 -46.26
CA LYS A 204 16.17 23.89 -45.03
C LYS A 204 16.42 24.81 -43.82
N LEU A 205 17.21 25.87 -43.99
CA LEU A 205 17.46 26.86 -42.93
C LEU A 205 16.20 27.64 -42.53
N GLU A 206 15.35 28.04 -43.49
CA GLU A 206 14.08 28.73 -43.21
C GLU A 206 13.15 27.87 -42.34
N GLN A 207 12.97 26.59 -42.72
CA GLN A 207 12.18 25.65 -41.94
C GLN A 207 12.73 25.47 -40.51
N VAL A 208 14.04 25.30 -40.38
CA VAL A 208 14.66 25.07 -39.06
C VAL A 208 14.65 26.33 -38.20
N VAL A 209 14.80 27.54 -38.76
CA VAL A 209 14.69 28.80 -38.01
C VAL A 209 13.32 28.93 -37.36
N GLU A 210 12.26 28.60 -38.09
CA GLU A 210 10.88 28.67 -37.56
C GLU A 210 10.68 27.67 -36.41
N LEU A 211 11.10 26.41 -36.60
CA LEU A 211 11.03 25.38 -35.55
C LEU A 211 11.86 25.75 -34.31
N MET A 212 13.08 26.23 -34.49
CA MET A 212 13.95 26.65 -33.38
C MET A 212 13.41 27.91 -32.69
N GLY A 213 12.74 28.80 -33.41
CA GLY A 213 12.04 29.96 -32.85
C GLY A 213 10.90 29.53 -31.92
N MET A 214 10.02 28.65 -32.40
CA MET A 214 8.94 28.08 -31.57
C MET A 214 9.46 27.36 -30.34
N PHE A 215 10.53 26.58 -30.50
CA PHE A 215 11.21 25.89 -29.41
C PHE A 215 11.79 26.86 -28.37
N HIS A 216 12.45 27.92 -28.84
CA HIS A 216 13.00 28.96 -27.96
C HIS A 216 11.89 29.68 -27.17
N ASP A 217 10.82 30.12 -27.85
CA ASP A 217 9.70 30.82 -27.21
C ASP A 217 8.98 29.93 -26.18
N SER A 218 8.81 28.64 -26.49
CA SER A 218 8.20 27.66 -25.59
C SER A 218 9.09 27.40 -24.36
N MET A 219 10.41 27.31 -24.53
CA MET A 219 11.38 27.19 -23.43
C MET A 219 11.37 28.42 -22.50
N GLU A 220 11.32 29.64 -23.05
CA GLU A 220 11.24 30.85 -22.23
C GLU A 220 9.91 30.93 -21.47
N SER A 221 8.79 30.59 -22.12
CA SER A 221 7.49 30.54 -21.45
C SER A 221 7.42 29.50 -20.34
N LEU A 222 8.07 28.34 -20.51
CA LEU A 222 8.16 27.31 -19.48
C LEU A 222 9.03 27.77 -18.30
N GLN A 223 10.17 28.41 -18.58
CA GLN A 223 11.06 28.97 -17.56
C GLN A 223 10.32 29.99 -16.67
N ASP A 224 9.60 30.94 -17.26
CA ASP A 224 8.86 31.96 -16.50
C ASP A 224 7.80 31.33 -15.58
N ARG A 225 7.07 30.33 -16.07
CA ARG A 225 6.06 29.63 -15.26
C ARG A 225 6.68 28.78 -14.15
N LEU A 226 7.82 28.11 -14.41
CA LEU A 226 8.55 27.37 -13.39
C LEU A 226 9.05 28.31 -12.28
N VAL A 227 9.65 29.44 -12.63
CA VAL A 227 10.12 30.43 -11.65
C VAL A 227 8.97 31.00 -10.83
N ALA A 228 7.80 31.25 -11.43
CA ALA A 228 6.62 31.69 -10.71
C ALA A 228 6.11 30.62 -9.72
N ALA A 229 6.04 29.36 -10.15
CA ALA A 229 5.65 28.24 -9.31
C ALA A 229 6.61 28.04 -8.12
N GLU A 230 7.91 28.07 -8.37
CA GLU A 230 8.95 27.94 -7.33
C GLU A 230 8.90 29.07 -6.30
N ARG A 231 8.58 30.30 -6.73
CA ARG A 231 8.42 31.42 -5.82
C ARG A 231 7.23 31.22 -4.87
N GLU A 232 6.08 30.81 -5.40
CA GLU A 232 4.89 30.58 -4.58
C GLU A 232 5.08 29.43 -3.59
N VAL A 233 5.80 28.37 -3.96
CA VAL A 233 6.14 27.25 -3.07
C VAL A 233 7.10 27.67 -1.96
N LYS A 234 8.05 28.59 -2.22
CA LYS A 234 8.95 29.12 -1.18
C LYS A 234 8.23 29.89 -0.08
N ASP A 235 7.07 30.46 -0.39
CA ASP A 235 6.25 31.21 0.56
C ASP A 235 5.33 30.29 1.40
N TRP A 236 5.38 28.97 1.20
CA TRP A 236 4.55 28.04 1.95
C TRP A 236 5.09 27.79 3.36
N PRO A 237 4.24 27.83 4.41
CA PRO A 237 4.65 27.51 5.78
C PRO A 237 4.99 26.02 5.91
N ASN A 238 5.90 25.65 6.81
CA ASN A 238 6.15 24.23 7.10
C ASN A 238 4.90 23.57 7.68
N VAL A 239 4.69 22.28 7.37
CA VAL A 239 3.50 21.56 7.83
C VAL A 239 3.37 21.55 9.36
N GLY A 240 4.48 21.49 10.09
CA GLY A 240 4.49 21.52 11.55
C GLY A 240 4.14 22.88 12.18
N ASP A 241 4.23 23.98 11.41
CA ASP A 241 3.95 25.33 11.90
C ASP A 241 2.48 25.75 11.65
N ILE A 242 1.70 24.91 10.96
CA ILE A 242 0.32 25.19 10.58
C ILE A 242 -0.62 24.92 11.77
N ILE A 243 -1.51 25.87 12.04
CA ILE A 243 -2.55 25.73 13.05
C ILE A 243 -3.51 24.62 12.62
N ILE A 244 -3.85 23.70 13.53
CA ILE A 244 -4.69 22.53 13.25
C ILE A 244 -6.01 22.88 12.54
N GLY A 245 -6.65 24.01 12.92
CA GLY A 245 -7.89 24.49 12.30
C GLY A 245 -7.75 24.95 10.84
N GLU A 246 -6.53 25.22 10.38
CA GLU A 246 -6.22 25.72 9.03
C GLU A 246 -5.69 24.60 8.09
N LEU A 247 -5.47 23.38 8.61
CA LEU A 247 -4.95 22.24 7.84
C LEU A 247 -5.77 21.96 6.57
N GLN A 248 -7.11 21.97 6.67
CA GLN A 248 -7.99 21.73 5.52
C GLN A 248 -7.85 22.83 4.45
N MET A 249 -7.72 24.09 4.87
CA MET A 249 -7.52 25.22 3.95
C MET A 249 -6.20 25.11 3.21
N GLU A 250 -5.12 24.70 3.89
CA GLU A 250 -3.81 24.51 3.28
C GLU A 250 -3.76 23.29 2.33
N ILE A 251 -4.52 22.22 2.64
CA ILE A 251 -4.75 21.11 1.70
C ILE A 251 -5.40 21.62 0.41
N ASP A 252 -6.46 22.41 0.54
CA ASP A 252 -7.19 22.94 -0.62
C ASP A 252 -6.35 23.95 -1.41
N ARG A 253 -5.53 24.76 -0.73
CA ARG A 253 -4.53 25.64 -1.35
C ARG A 253 -3.51 24.84 -2.17
N THR A 254 -2.97 23.76 -1.62
CA THR A 254 -1.99 22.88 -2.29
C THR A 254 -2.60 22.20 -3.52
N LYS A 255 -3.84 21.70 -3.41
CA LYS A 255 -4.57 21.11 -4.56
C LYS A 255 -4.85 22.14 -5.65
N ASN A 256 -5.30 23.34 -5.28
CA ASN A 256 -5.54 24.42 -6.24
C ASN A 256 -4.26 24.86 -6.95
N PHE A 257 -3.13 24.85 -6.25
CA PHE A 257 -1.82 25.11 -6.86
C PHE A 257 -1.46 24.04 -7.90
N GLN A 258 -1.66 22.76 -7.59
CA GLN A 258 -1.45 21.66 -8.54
C GLN A 258 -2.31 21.78 -9.80
N LEU A 259 -3.59 22.18 -9.66
CA LEU A 259 -4.49 22.45 -10.78
C LEU A 259 -4.04 23.67 -11.61
N ARG A 260 -3.57 24.73 -10.96
CA ARG A 260 -3.12 25.96 -11.64
C ARG A 260 -1.81 25.75 -12.41
N TYR A 261 -0.88 24.99 -11.85
CA TYR A 261 0.43 24.71 -12.43
C TYR A 261 0.54 23.27 -12.94
N SER A 262 -0.40 22.83 -13.78
CA SER A 262 -0.20 21.63 -14.61
C SER A 262 0.83 21.94 -15.71
N LEU A 263 2.12 21.78 -15.39
CA LEU A 263 3.21 22.08 -16.32
C LEU A 263 3.66 20.87 -17.14
N GLN A 264 3.15 19.67 -16.82
CA GLN A 264 3.51 18.42 -17.51
C GLN A 264 3.32 18.54 -19.02
N GLU A 265 2.14 18.99 -19.47
CA GLU A 265 1.84 19.16 -20.91
C GLU A 265 2.81 20.11 -21.61
N ARG A 266 3.32 21.12 -20.90
CA ARG A 266 4.29 22.08 -21.46
C ARG A 266 5.71 21.53 -21.52
N VAL A 267 6.12 20.74 -20.52
CA VAL A 267 7.41 20.02 -20.55
C VAL A 267 7.40 19.00 -21.69
N ASP A 268 6.28 18.31 -21.88
CA ASP A 268 6.10 17.34 -22.97
C ASP A 268 6.12 18.03 -24.35
N ASP A 269 5.43 19.17 -24.52
CA ASP A 269 5.45 19.96 -25.76
C ASP A 269 6.85 20.46 -26.13
N VAL A 270 7.61 20.99 -25.17
CA VAL A 270 8.98 21.45 -25.41
C VAL A 270 9.90 20.26 -25.79
N THR A 271 9.72 19.10 -25.14
CA THR A 271 10.44 17.87 -25.48
C THR A 271 10.08 17.36 -26.88
N GLU A 272 8.80 17.41 -27.26
CA GLU A 272 8.34 17.05 -28.61
C GLU A 272 8.94 18.00 -29.66
N GLN A 273 8.98 19.30 -29.39
CA GLN A 273 9.63 20.28 -30.27
C GLN A 273 11.14 20.02 -30.42
N ALA A 274 11.82 19.56 -29.36
CA ALA A 274 13.21 19.12 -29.44
C ALA A 274 13.38 17.88 -30.34
N ASN A 275 12.47 16.90 -30.23
CA ASN A 275 12.48 15.71 -31.09
C ASN A 275 12.24 16.07 -32.57
N ARG A 276 11.32 17.00 -32.85
CA ARG A 276 11.08 17.52 -34.22
C ARG A 276 12.30 18.20 -34.82
N LEU A 277 13.11 18.88 -34.01
CA LEU A 277 14.39 19.45 -34.45
C LEU A 277 15.42 18.35 -34.76
N GLN A 278 15.46 17.29 -33.97
CA GLN A 278 16.31 16.13 -34.22
C GLN A 278 15.90 15.38 -35.51
N GLU A 279 14.60 15.23 -35.78
CA GLU A 279 14.06 14.69 -37.04
C GLU A 279 14.45 15.53 -38.27
N ALA A 280 14.71 16.83 -38.09
CA ALA A 280 15.20 17.73 -39.15
C ALA A 280 16.73 17.68 -39.36
N ASP A 281 17.43 16.71 -38.75
CA ASP A 281 18.89 16.57 -38.66
C ASP A 281 19.59 17.73 -37.95
N VAL A 282 18.95 18.37 -36.96
CA VAL A 282 19.56 19.43 -36.16
C VAL A 282 20.05 18.85 -34.84
N ILE A 283 21.36 18.87 -34.63
CA ILE A 283 21.95 18.49 -33.34
C ILE A 283 21.82 19.69 -32.40
N LEU A 284 21.00 19.57 -31.37
CA LEU A 284 20.83 20.61 -30.37
C LEU A 284 22.14 20.91 -29.65
N SER A 285 22.36 22.18 -29.32
CA SER A 285 23.51 22.60 -28.52
C SER A 285 23.45 22.00 -27.12
N HIS A 286 24.60 21.74 -26.51
CA HIS A 286 24.69 21.25 -25.13
C HIS A 286 23.95 22.18 -24.13
N HIS A 287 23.89 23.48 -24.42
CA HIS A 287 23.14 24.43 -23.60
C HIS A 287 21.64 24.16 -23.61
N ASN A 288 21.06 23.93 -24.79
CA ASN A 288 19.62 23.67 -24.93
C ASN A 288 19.24 22.31 -24.33
N VAL A 289 20.07 21.27 -24.53
CA VAL A 289 19.85 19.96 -23.92
C VAL A 289 19.86 20.07 -22.39
N HIS A 290 20.86 20.73 -21.81
CA HIS A 290 20.92 20.96 -20.36
C HIS A 290 19.72 21.77 -19.85
N ARG A 291 19.20 22.74 -20.62
CA ARG A 291 17.99 23.49 -20.22
C ARG A 291 16.75 22.57 -20.17
N LEU A 292 16.60 21.65 -21.12
CA LEU A 292 15.50 20.68 -21.10
C LEU A 292 15.58 19.74 -19.90
N GLU A 293 16.77 19.24 -19.62
CA GLU A 293 17.04 18.42 -18.43
C GLU A 293 16.74 19.20 -17.14
N ASP A 294 17.19 20.46 -17.04
CA ASP A 294 16.91 21.35 -15.90
C ASP A 294 15.41 21.58 -15.70
N PHE A 295 14.65 21.85 -16.77
CA PHE A 295 13.20 22.03 -16.68
C PHE A 295 12.49 20.77 -16.19
N THR A 296 12.88 19.61 -16.72
CA THR A 296 12.31 18.32 -16.34
C THR A 296 12.59 18.04 -14.87
N GLN A 297 13.85 18.18 -14.45
CA GLN A 297 14.27 17.95 -13.06
C GLN A 297 13.57 18.91 -12.08
N ARG A 298 13.49 20.20 -12.40
CA ARG A 298 12.84 21.20 -11.54
C ARG A 298 11.34 20.95 -11.41
N TRP A 299 10.67 20.59 -12.50
CA TRP A 299 9.26 20.22 -12.48
C TRP A 299 9.01 18.96 -11.65
N GLU A 300 9.83 17.92 -11.81
CA GLU A 300 9.73 16.70 -11.01
C GLU A 300 9.95 16.96 -9.52
N CYS A 301 10.92 17.81 -9.17
CA CYS A 301 11.16 18.24 -7.81
C CYS A 301 9.92 18.94 -7.21
N LEU A 302 9.35 19.91 -7.94
CA LEU A 302 8.11 20.58 -7.53
C LEU A 302 6.95 19.59 -7.35
N ARG A 303 6.79 18.65 -8.29
CA ARG A 303 5.76 17.61 -8.23
C ARG A 303 5.91 16.74 -6.99
N GLN A 304 7.12 16.30 -6.69
CA GLN A 304 7.41 15.51 -5.48
C GLN A 304 7.15 16.31 -4.21
N MET A 305 7.59 17.57 -4.15
CA MET A 305 7.37 18.46 -3.01
C MET A 305 5.87 18.67 -2.75
N MET A 306 5.07 18.90 -3.79
CA MET A 306 3.61 19.03 -3.68
C MET A 306 2.97 17.74 -3.16
N SER A 307 3.37 16.58 -3.70
CA SER A 307 2.86 15.27 -3.28
C SER A 307 3.18 15.00 -1.80
N ASN A 308 4.44 15.20 -1.41
CA ASN A 308 4.90 15.02 -0.03
C ASN A 308 4.16 15.97 0.93
N ARG A 309 4.05 17.26 0.58
CA ARG A 309 3.31 18.23 1.40
C ARG A 309 1.85 17.83 1.57
N LEU A 310 1.18 17.41 0.49
CA LEU A 310 -0.21 16.97 0.55
C LEU A 310 -0.37 15.75 1.45
N GLN A 311 0.55 14.79 1.36
CA GLN A 311 0.58 13.62 2.24
C GLN A 311 0.73 14.04 3.72
N TYR A 312 1.74 14.86 4.04
CA TYR A 312 1.96 15.30 5.43
C TYR A 312 0.78 16.10 5.99
N LEU A 313 0.17 16.97 5.19
CA LEU A 313 -1.03 17.71 5.60
C LEU A 313 -2.21 16.77 5.87
N GLN A 314 -2.41 15.73 5.05
CA GLN A 314 -3.46 14.74 5.25
C GLN A 314 -3.20 13.87 6.48
N GLU A 315 -1.96 13.46 6.71
CA GLU A 315 -1.54 12.73 7.91
C GLU A 315 -1.75 13.59 9.16
N ALA A 316 -1.34 14.86 9.14
CA ALA A 316 -1.58 15.80 10.22
C ALA A 316 -3.08 16.03 10.48
N LEU A 317 -3.90 16.15 9.43
CA LEU A 317 -5.35 16.25 9.58
C LEU A 317 -5.96 14.98 10.17
N MET A 318 -5.43 13.81 9.82
CA MET A 318 -5.87 12.52 10.39
C MET A 318 -5.45 12.35 11.85
N ALA A 319 -4.26 12.82 12.20
CA ALA A 319 -3.69 12.71 13.54
C ALA A 319 -4.22 13.77 14.52
N TYR A 320 -4.54 14.98 14.04
CA TYR A 320 -4.86 16.14 14.88
C TYR A 320 -6.15 16.86 14.48
N GLY A 321 -6.83 16.47 13.41
CA GLY A 321 -8.07 17.09 12.99
C GLY A 321 -9.20 16.98 14.03
N PRO A 322 -10.36 17.61 13.78
CA PRO A 322 -11.50 17.60 14.70
C PRO A 322 -12.01 16.19 15.06
N ASN A 323 -11.76 15.20 14.19
CA ASN A 323 -12.10 13.79 14.43
C ASN A 323 -10.94 12.98 15.01
N SER A 324 -9.86 13.63 15.44
CA SER A 324 -8.68 12.95 15.96
C SER A 324 -8.92 12.43 17.37
N GLN A 325 -8.55 11.17 17.59
CA GLN A 325 -8.61 10.52 18.90
C GLN A 325 -7.38 10.87 19.77
N HIS A 326 -6.63 11.93 19.42
CA HIS A 326 -5.34 12.23 20.05
C HIS A 326 -5.48 12.63 21.53
N PHE A 327 -6.59 13.27 21.91
CA PHE A 327 -6.85 13.56 23.32
C PHE A 327 -6.93 12.28 24.19
N LEU A 328 -7.22 11.13 23.57
CA LEU A 328 -7.26 9.83 24.24
C LEU A 328 -5.88 9.19 24.37
N ALA A 329 -4.82 9.74 23.77
CA ALA A 329 -3.46 9.24 23.98
C ALA A 329 -3.05 9.35 25.46
N GLU A 330 -3.57 10.34 26.19
CA GLU A 330 -3.38 10.51 27.64
C GLU A 330 -4.08 9.43 28.50
N SER A 331 -4.87 8.54 27.91
CA SER A 331 -5.50 7.43 28.64
C SER A 331 -4.50 6.37 29.12
N VAL A 332 -3.35 6.26 28.43
CA VAL A 332 -2.30 5.29 28.73
C VAL A 332 -0.99 5.98 29.08
N GLU A 333 -0.22 5.30 29.93
CA GLU A 333 1.11 5.74 30.36
C GLU A 333 2.18 4.78 29.83
N ALA A 334 3.42 5.27 29.68
CA ALA A 334 4.56 4.44 29.29
C ALA A 334 4.67 3.20 30.21
N PRO A 335 4.91 1.99 29.67
CA PRO A 335 5.39 1.67 28.32
C PRO A 335 4.29 1.48 27.26
N TRP A 336 3.04 1.83 27.56
CA TRP A 336 1.92 1.67 26.65
C TRP A 336 1.71 2.88 25.75
N GLU A 337 1.39 2.64 24.49
CA GLU A 337 0.98 3.64 23.51
C GLU A 337 -0.37 3.25 22.91
N ARG A 338 -1.26 4.25 22.79
CA ARG A 338 -2.54 4.10 22.11
C ARG A 338 -2.37 4.45 20.63
N ALA A 339 -2.70 3.51 19.76
CA ALA A 339 -2.70 3.67 18.32
C ALA A 339 -4.10 3.43 17.73
N VAL A 340 -4.30 3.82 16.46
CA VAL A 340 -5.59 3.69 15.77
C VAL A 340 -5.39 2.91 14.47
N ALA A 341 -6.14 1.83 14.29
CA ALA A 341 -6.08 1.01 13.08
C ALA A 341 -6.78 1.69 11.88
N ARG A 342 -6.60 1.14 10.67
CA ARG A 342 -7.17 1.71 9.43
C ARG A 342 -8.70 1.84 9.46
N ASN A 343 -9.36 0.93 10.17
CA ASN A 343 -10.80 0.92 10.42
C ASN A 343 -11.25 1.85 11.56
N LYS A 344 -10.37 2.73 12.06
CA LYS A 344 -10.61 3.68 13.17
C LYS A 344 -10.81 3.05 14.56
N VAL A 345 -10.60 1.74 14.70
CA VAL A 345 -10.63 1.03 15.99
C VAL A 345 -9.30 1.27 16.73
N PRO A 346 -9.33 1.65 18.02
CA PRO A 346 -8.11 1.79 18.80
C PRO A 346 -7.49 0.43 19.15
N PHE A 347 -6.17 0.40 19.24
CA PHE A 347 -5.40 -0.71 19.78
C PHE A 347 -4.21 -0.17 20.58
N PHE A 348 -3.65 -1.01 21.43
CA PHE A 348 -2.64 -0.62 22.40
C PHE A 348 -1.35 -1.39 22.15
N ILE A 349 -0.24 -0.66 22.12
CA ILE A 349 1.11 -1.16 21.86
C ILE A 349 1.88 -1.11 23.19
N ASN A 350 2.49 -2.21 23.59
CA ASN A 350 3.37 -2.25 24.75
C ASN A 350 4.82 -2.32 24.28
N HIS A 351 5.53 -1.20 24.37
CA HIS A 351 6.92 -1.07 23.94
C HIS A 351 7.91 -1.89 24.77
N ALA A 352 7.57 -2.23 26.02
CA ALA A 352 8.44 -3.04 26.87
C ALA A 352 8.38 -4.53 26.52
N THR A 353 7.27 -5.00 25.95
CA THR A 353 7.07 -6.42 25.59
C THR A 353 7.00 -6.67 24.08
N GLU A 354 7.03 -5.59 23.28
CA GLU A 354 6.84 -5.62 21.83
C GLU A 354 5.54 -6.32 21.40
N THR A 355 4.48 -6.17 22.20
CA THR A 355 3.17 -6.77 21.91
C THR A 355 2.12 -5.71 21.58
N THR A 356 1.10 -6.13 20.84
CA THR A 356 -0.09 -5.31 20.57
C THR A 356 -1.33 -6.04 21.03
N GLN A 357 -2.31 -5.30 21.54
CA GLN A 357 -3.59 -5.85 21.98
C GLN A 357 -4.72 -4.87 21.68
N TRP A 358 -5.94 -5.39 21.51
CA TRP A 358 -7.13 -4.57 21.31
C TRP A 358 -7.58 -3.89 22.60
N ASP A 359 -7.41 -4.59 23.71
CA ASP A 359 -7.98 -4.16 24.98
C ASP A 359 -7.06 -3.16 25.67
N HIS A 360 -7.64 -2.14 26.28
CA HIS A 360 -6.90 -1.19 27.09
C HIS A 360 -6.22 -1.91 28.27
N PRO A 361 -4.96 -1.61 28.64
CA PRO A 361 -4.23 -2.35 29.68
C PRO A 361 -4.93 -2.38 31.04
N GLN A 362 -5.50 -1.25 31.47
CA GLN A 362 -6.33 -1.22 32.70
C GLN A 362 -7.62 -2.04 32.60
N PHE A 363 -8.14 -2.24 31.39
CA PHE A 363 -9.31 -3.10 31.16
C PHE A 363 -8.93 -4.58 31.23
N THR A 364 -7.79 -4.98 30.66
CA THR A 364 -7.24 -6.32 30.82
C THR A 364 -7.06 -6.67 32.30
N PHE A 365 -6.43 -5.79 33.08
CA PHE A 365 -6.29 -5.96 34.53
C PHE A 365 -7.64 -6.06 35.26
N LEU A 366 -8.63 -5.27 34.83
CA LEU A 366 -9.98 -5.36 35.35
C LEU A 366 -10.59 -6.73 35.05
N MET A 367 -10.53 -7.21 33.81
CA MET A 367 -11.06 -8.51 33.41
C MET A 367 -10.41 -9.66 34.18
N ASP A 368 -9.09 -9.60 34.41
CA ASP A 368 -8.39 -10.56 35.27
C ASP A 368 -8.94 -10.52 36.72
N SER A 369 -9.14 -9.32 37.27
CA SER A 369 -9.74 -9.14 38.60
C SER A 369 -11.17 -9.70 38.68
N LEU A 370 -11.95 -9.65 37.59
CA LEU A 370 -13.30 -10.22 37.55
C LEU A 370 -13.29 -11.76 37.66
N THR A 371 -12.21 -12.44 37.27
CA THR A 371 -12.10 -13.90 37.39
C THR A 371 -12.10 -14.37 38.84
N GLU A 372 -11.61 -13.56 39.77
CA GLU A 372 -11.61 -13.89 41.20
C GLU A 372 -13.03 -14.06 41.77
N LEU A 373 -14.01 -13.39 41.15
CA LEU A 373 -15.42 -13.49 41.51
C LEU A 373 -16.07 -14.81 41.09
N ASN A 374 -15.39 -15.66 40.31
CA ASN A 374 -15.86 -17.00 39.95
C ASN A 374 -16.09 -17.90 41.17
N LYS A 375 -15.51 -17.53 42.32
CA LYS A 375 -15.74 -18.19 43.63
C LYS A 375 -17.18 -18.01 44.16
N ILE A 376 -17.95 -17.05 43.64
CA ILE A 376 -19.34 -16.82 44.03
C ILE A 376 -20.22 -17.94 43.45
N ARG A 377 -20.87 -18.71 44.33
CA ARG A 377 -21.67 -19.88 43.94
C ARG A 377 -22.89 -19.53 43.08
N PHE A 378 -23.53 -18.41 43.36
CA PHE A 378 -24.79 -18.03 42.70
C PHE A 378 -24.53 -17.14 41.48
N ALA A 379 -24.88 -17.63 40.29
CA ALA A 379 -24.58 -16.96 39.02
C ALA A 379 -25.11 -15.51 38.94
N ALA A 380 -26.37 -15.27 39.30
CA ALA A 380 -26.94 -13.92 39.25
C ALA A 380 -26.16 -12.91 40.14
N TYR A 381 -25.70 -13.33 41.32
CA TYR A 381 -24.87 -12.49 42.19
C TYR A 381 -23.44 -12.35 41.69
N ARG A 382 -22.87 -13.41 41.10
CA ARG A 382 -21.55 -13.39 40.48
C ARG A 382 -21.50 -12.39 39.33
N THR A 383 -22.42 -12.51 38.37
CA THR A 383 -22.55 -11.57 37.24
C THR A 383 -22.88 -10.17 37.72
N GLY A 384 -23.80 -10.01 38.68
CA GLY A 384 -24.10 -8.70 39.27
C GLY A 384 -22.88 -8.05 39.93
N MET A 385 -22.05 -8.81 40.63
CA MET A 385 -20.83 -8.31 41.27
C MET A 385 -19.76 -7.95 40.23
N LYS A 386 -19.60 -8.77 39.20
CA LYS A 386 -18.71 -8.48 38.06
C LYS A 386 -19.12 -7.17 37.39
N LEU A 387 -20.41 -7.01 37.08
CA LEU A 387 -20.96 -5.78 36.50
C LEU A 387 -20.83 -4.58 37.43
N ARG A 388 -20.94 -4.75 38.75
CA ARG A 388 -20.76 -3.65 39.70
C ARG A 388 -19.30 -3.17 39.75
N MET A 389 -18.34 -4.09 39.71
CA MET A 389 -16.91 -3.75 39.62
C MET A 389 -16.59 -3.04 38.30
N LEU A 390 -17.12 -3.56 37.19
CA LEU A 390 -17.01 -2.94 35.88
C LEU A 390 -17.61 -1.53 35.86
N GLN A 391 -18.86 -1.38 36.33
CA GLN A 391 -19.58 -0.11 36.39
C GLN A 391 -18.79 0.98 37.12
N LYS A 392 -18.19 0.65 38.26
CA LYS A 392 -17.34 1.57 39.05
C LYS A 392 -16.05 1.93 38.32
N LYS A 393 -15.38 0.95 37.71
CA LYS A 393 -14.10 1.19 37.04
C LYS A 393 -14.28 2.02 35.76
N LEU A 394 -15.42 1.88 35.09
CA LEU A 394 -15.84 2.70 33.94
C LEU A 394 -16.45 4.06 34.34
N CYS A 395 -16.61 4.35 35.64
CA CYS A 395 -17.27 5.55 36.15
C CYS A 395 -18.74 5.73 35.70
N LEU A 396 -19.39 4.68 35.19
CA LEU A 396 -20.78 4.75 34.71
C LEU A 396 -21.79 4.88 35.85
N ASP A 397 -21.41 4.53 37.09
CA ASP A 397 -22.22 4.83 38.28
C ASP A 397 -22.20 6.31 38.70
N MET A 398 -21.39 7.14 38.05
CA MET A 398 -21.40 8.59 38.20
C MET A 398 -22.19 9.29 37.08
N VAL A 399 -22.56 8.54 36.03
CA VAL A 399 -23.33 9.06 34.88
C VAL A 399 -24.82 8.90 35.14
N SER A 400 -25.58 10.00 35.21
CA SER A 400 -27.04 9.92 35.32
C SER A 400 -27.72 9.57 34.00
N LEU A 401 -28.92 9.00 34.04
CA LEU A 401 -29.71 8.73 32.83
C LEU A 401 -29.94 10.01 32.01
N GLN A 402 -30.20 11.14 32.66
CA GLN A 402 -30.44 12.41 31.97
C GLN A 402 -29.22 12.86 31.16
N MET A 403 -28.01 12.74 31.72
CA MET A 403 -26.77 13.12 31.05
C MET A 403 -26.51 12.26 29.81
N ALA A 404 -26.81 10.96 29.88
CA ALA A 404 -26.72 10.08 28.72
C ALA A 404 -27.73 10.48 27.62
N VAL A 405 -28.97 10.77 28.01
CA VAL A 405 -30.03 11.20 27.07
C VAL A 405 -29.70 12.54 26.41
N ASP A 406 -29.22 13.52 27.17
CA ASP A 406 -28.84 14.83 26.64
C ASP A 406 -27.69 14.69 25.63
N ALA A 407 -26.70 13.85 25.91
CA ALA A 407 -25.62 13.56 24.97
C ALA A 407 -26.14 12.87 23.69
N PHE A 408 -27.04 11.88 23.80
CA PHE A 408 -27.64 11.24 22.62
C PHE A 408 -28.42 12.22 21.75
N ASP A 409 -29.06 13.22 22.36
CA ASP A 409 -29.82 14.25 21.65
C ASP A 409 -28.90 15.26 20.96
N ILE A 410 -27.84 15.71 21.64
CA ILE A 410 -26.80 16.62 21.07
C ILE A 410 -26.16 15.99 19.83
N HIS A 411 -25.84 14.70 19.89
CA HIS A 411 -25.19 13.95 18.80
C HIS A 411 -26.18 13.40 17.75
N GLY A 412 -27.46 13.81 17.80
CA GLY A 412 -28.44 13.44 16.78
C GLY A 412 -28.73 11.94 16.69
N LEU A 413 -28.54 11.20 17.79
CA LEU A 413 -28.81 9.76 17.89
C LEU A 413 -30.28 9.45 18.22
N ARG A 414 -31.09 10.47 18.51
CA ARG A 414 -32.52 10.32 18.85
C ARG A 414 -33.31 9.71 17.68
N GLY A 415 -34.09 8.66 17.97
CA GLY A 415 -34.97 8.02 16.98
C GLY A 415 -34.28 7.24 15.84
N ARG A 416 -32.94 7.11 15.86
CA ARG A 416 -32.15 6.43 14.81
C ARG A 416 -31.54 5.11 15.30
N ASN A 417 -32.32 4.30 16.01
CA ASN A 417 -31.80 3.14 16.74
C ASN A 417 -31.24 2.02 15.82
N ASP A 418 -31.71 1.93 14.57
CA ASP A 418 -31.22 0.96 13.58
C ASP A 418 -29.97 1.43 12.80
N LYS A 419 -29.54 2.70 12.96
CA LYS A 419 -28.33 3.22 12.32
C LYS A 419 -27.09 2.57 12.95
N LEU A 420 -26.07 2.33 12.13
CA LEU A 420 -24.71 2.03 12.60
C LEU A 420 -23.97 3.35 12.87
N ILE A 421 -23.31 3.43 14.02
CA ILE A 421 -22.39 4.52 14.38
C ILE A 421 -20.96 4.01 14.35
N ASP A 422 -20.04 4.87 13.92
CA ASP A 422 -18.61 4.56 13.91
C ASP A 422 -17.94 4.87 15.26
N VAL A 423 -16.67 4.44 15.40
CA VAL A 423 -15.88 4.67 16.62
C VAL A 423 -15.71 6.16 16.93
N GLY A 424 -15.61 7.03 15.91
CA GLY A 424 -15.49 8.47 16.11
C GLY A 424 -16.76 9.06 16.73
N GLU A 425 -17.93 8.75 16.15
CA GLU A 425 -19.25 9.15 16.68
C GLU A 425 -19.46 8.63 18.11
N ILE A 426 -19.01 7.41 18.42
CA ILE A 426 -19.07 6.86 19.78
C ILE A 426 -18.20 7.68 20.74
N ILE A 427 -16.96 7.99 20.37
CA ILE A 427 -16.02 8.76 21.18
C ILE A 427 -16.58 10.15 21.46
N GLU A 428 -17.06 10.87 20.45
CA GLU A 428 -17.64 12.21 20.63
C GLU A 428 -18.82 12.21 21.61
N CYS A 429 -19.70 11.21 21.48
CA CYS A 429 -20.82 11.04 22.40
C CYS A 429 -20.36 10.71 23.83
N LEU A 430 -19.40 9.79 23.99
CA LEU A 430 -18.86 9.42 25.31
C LEU A 430 -18.12 10.59 25.96
N SER A 431 -17.34 11.37 25.21
CA SER A 431 -16.68 12.58 25.70
C SER A 431 -17.69 13.56 26.27
N THR A 432 -18.79 13.81 25.55
CA THR A 432 -19.87 14.69 26.04
C THR A 432 -20.49 14.17 27.34
N VAL A 433 -20.71 12.86 27.45
CA VAL A 433 -21.24 12.22 28.67
C VAL A 433 -20.27 12.37 29.84
N PHE A 434 -18.99 12.06 29.64
CA PHE A 434 -17.99 12.08 30.71
C PHE A 434 -17.53 13.49 31.08
N GLU A 435 -17.54 14.45 30.15
CA GLU A 435 -17.34 15.87 30.46
C GLU A 435 -18.49 16.41 31.32
N ALA A 436 -19.74 16.06 31.00
CA ALA A 436 -20.88 16.41 31.85
C ALA A 436 -20.73 15.79 33.25
N ALA A 437 -20.23 14.56 33.35
CA ALA A 437 -19.99 13.89 34.62
C ALA A 437 -18.82 14.49 35.40
N ALA A 438 -17.73 14.83 34.73
CA ALA A 438 -16.56 15.47 35.33
C ALA A 438 -16.89 16.86 35.90
N LYS A 439 -17.85 17.59 35.30
CA LYS A 439 -18.36 18.86 35.89
C LYS A 439 -18.97 18.67 37.27
N VAL A 440 -19.59 17.52 37.55
CA VAL A 440 -20.20 17.20 38.84
C VAL A 440 -19.19 16.53 39.78
N HIS A 441 -18.31 15.68 39.24
CA HIS A 441 -17.37 14.85 40.00
C HIS A 441 -15.93 14.94 39.44
N PRO A 442 -15.27 16.11 39.54
CA PRO A 442 -14.00 16.37 38.87
C PRO A 442 -12.82 15.56 39.45
N GLU A 443 -12.85 15.24 40.74
CA GLU A 443 -11.75 14.52 41.41
C GLU A 443 -11.72 13.01 41.09
N ILE A 444 -12.82 12.45 40.58
CA ILE A 444 -12.98 11.01 40.37
C ILE A 444 -12.82 10.67 38.88
N ILE A 445 -13.26 11.55 37.98
CA ILE A 445 -13.41 11.26 36.56
C ILE A 445 -12.21 11.79 35.79
N ASN A 446 -11.35 10.89 35.35
CA ASN A 446 -10.42 11.15 34.25
C ASN A 446 -11.19 10.92 32.93
N VAL A 447 -11.46 12.00 32.20
CA VAL A 447 -12.28 11.96 30.97
C VAL A 447 -11.64 11.08 29.90
N PRO A 448 -10.37 11.30 29.47
CA PRO A 448 -9.73 10.44 28.48
C PRO A 448 -9.79 8.95 28.82
N LEU A 449 -9.42 8.58 30.05
CA LEU A 449 -9.42 7.20 30.50
C LEU A 449 -10.83 6.60 30.54
N SER A 450 -11.83 7.34 31.03
CA SER A 450 -13.21 6.85 31.15
C SER A 450 -13.85 6.62 29.79
N VAL A 451 -13.57 7.51 28.82
CA VAL A 451 -14.00 7.36 27.43
C VAL A 451 -13.41 6.10 26.81
N ASP A 452 -12.09 5.91 26.90
CA ASP A 452 -11.40 4.78 26.27
C ASP A 452 -11.76 3.43 26.89
N LEU A 453 -11.88 3.36 28.23
CA LEU A 453 -12.33 2.15 28.91
C LEU A 453 -13.77 1.78 28.56
N THR A 454 -14.65 2.79 28.46
CA THR A 454 -16.07 2.57 28.11
C THR A 454 -16.21 2.19 26.64
N LEU A 455 -15.44 2.81 25.75
CA LEU A 455 -15.35 2.44 24.34
C LEU A 455 -14.90 0.99 24.19
N ASN A 456 -13.80 0.61 24.86
CA ASN A 456 -13.29 -0.76 24.83
C ASN A 456 -14.37 -1.76 25.26
N TRP A 457 -15.04 -1.50 26.39
CA TRP A 457 -16.13 -2.35 26.86
C TRP A 457 -17.28 -2.47 25.85
N ILE A 458 -17.70 -1.37 25.22
CA ILE A 458 -18.78 -1.38 24.23
C ILE A 458 -18.39 -2.18 22.99
N LEU A 459 -17.15 -2.08 22.53
CA LEU A 459 -16.63 -2.86 21.41
C LEU A 459 -16.55 -4.35 21.75
N ASP A 460 -16.15 -4.71 22.97
CA ASP A 460 -16.15 -6.12 23.42
C ASP A 460 -17.54 -6.74 23.46
N VAL A 461 -18.54 -5.97 23.86
CA VAL A 461 -19.92 -6.47 23.98
C VAL A 461 -20.59 -6.54 22.61
N TYR A 462 -20.40 -5.53 21.74
CA TYR A 462 -21.22 -5.35 20.53
C TYR A 462 -20.46 -5.38 19.20
N ASP A 463 -19.12 -5.35 19.21
CA ASP A 463 -18.27 -5.41 18.00
C ASP A 463 -17.02 -6.29 18.24
N SER A 464 -17.26 -7.56 18.57
CA SER A 464 -16.19 -8.54 18.82
C SER A 464 -15.31 -8.80 17.59
N LEU A 465 -15.82 -8.51 16.38
CA LEU A 465 -15.08 -8.60 15.12
C LEU A 465 -14.23 -7.36 14.84
N ARG A 466 -14.29 -6.32 15.68
CA ARG A 466 -13.58 -5.04 15.49
C ARG A 466 -13.85 -4.43 14.11
N SER A 467 -15.10 -4.46 13.66
CA SER A 467 -15.51 -3.82 12.41
C SER A 467 -15.46 -2.28 12.47
N GLY A 468 -15.44 -1.71 13.68
CA GLY A 468 -15.48 -0.28 13.93
C GLY A 468 -16.88 0.33 13.83
N LYS A 469 -17.93 -0.50 13.86
CA LYS A 469 -19.32 -0.07 13.74
C LYS A 469 -20.20 -0.76 14.78
N VAL A 470 -21.04 0.01 15.46
CA VAL A 470 -22.00 -0.49 16.47
C VAL A 470 -23.39 0.06 16.16
N ARG A 471 -24.46 -0.72 16.42
CA ARG A 471 -25.83 -0.21 16.29
C ARG A 471 -26.13 0.80 17.38
N VAL A 472 -26.82 1.90 17.04
CA VAL A 472 -27.24 2.93 18.01
C VAL A 472 -28.06 2.33 19.15
N LEU A 473 -28.94 1.36 18.86
CA LEU A 473 -29.69 0.63 19.88
C LEU A 473 -28.77 -0.02 20.91
N SER A 474 -27.80 -0.83 20.46
CA SER A 474 -26.84 -1.54 21.30
C SER A 474 -26.00 -0.58 22.15
N PHE A 475 -25.50 0.50 21.54
CA PHE A 475 -24.77 1.57 22.24
C PHE A 475 -25.57 2.19 23.39
N LYS A 476 -26.83 2.59 23.12
CA LYS A 476 -27.71 3.16 24.15
C LYS A 476 -28.06 2.17 25.25
N VAL A 477 -28.37 0.92 24.87
CA VAL A 477 -28.71 -0.15 25.82
C VAL A 477 -27.55 -0.42 26.76
N GLY A 478 -26.32 -0.55 26.25
CA GLY A 478 -25.13 -0.74 27.07
C GLY A 478 -24.93 0.38 28.10
N LEU A 479 -24.94 1.64 27.65
CA LEU A 479 -24.74 2.78 28.54
C LEU A 479 -25.85 2.93 29.58
N VAL A 480 -27.12 2.79 29.19
CA VAL A 480 -28.26 2.97 30.11
C VAL A 480 -28.35 1.86 31.15
N ILE A 481 -27.97 0.62 30.79
CA ILE A 481 -27.94 -0.49 31.75
C ILE A 481 -26.96 -0.20 32.89
N LEU A 482 -25.80 0.38 32.59
CA LEU A 482 -24.76 0.67 33.57
C LEU A 482 -24.81 2.09 34.16
N CYS A 483 -25.64 3.01 33.67
CA CYS A 483 -25.74 4.35 34.23
C CYS A 483 -26.33 4.36 35.66
N ASN A 484 -26.23 5.47 36.37
CA ASN A 484 -26.87 5.70 37.65
C ASN A 484 -28.30 6.23 37.48
N ALA A 485 -29.27 5.35 37.66
CA ALA A 485 -30.70 5.68 37.60
C ALA A 485 -31.51 4.65 38.40
N GLN A 486 -32.79 4.94 38.67
CA GLN A 486 -33.67 3.93 39.24
C GLN A 486 -33.91 2.79 38.23
N LEU A 487 -34.06 1.58 38.73
CA LEU A 487 -34.22 0.39 37.89
C LEU A 487 -35.44 0.49 36.97
N GLU A 488 -36.56 1.00 37.48
CA GLU A 488 -37.79 1.18 36.69
C GLU A 488 -37.60 2.22 35.57
N ASP A 489 -36.86 3.30 35.82
CA ASP A 489 -36.57 4.33 34.80
C ASP A 489 -35.74 3.76 33.65
N LYS A 490 -34.73 2.93 33.98
CA LYS A 490 -33.94 2.21 32.98
C LYS A 490 -34.82 1.31 32.12
N TYR A 491 -35.70 0.52 32.75
CA TYR A 491 -36.63 -0.36 32.03
C TYR A 491 -37.58 0.41 31.12
N ARG A 492 -38.15 1.52 31.59
CA ARG A 492 -39.01 2.39 30.78
C ARG A 492 -38.24 2.98 29.61
N TYR A 493 -37.00 3.40 29.82
CA TYR A 493 -36.16 3.97 28.76
C TYR A 493 -35.81 2.94 27.70
N ILE A 494 -35.27 1.77 28.07
CA ILE A 494 -34.89 0.74 27.08
C ILE A 494 -36.10 0.20 26.32
N PHE A 495 -37.27 0.10 26.96
CA PHE A 495 -38.52 -0.27 26.29
C PHE A 495 -38.94 0.81 25.28
N ARG A 496 -38.78 2.09 25.62
CA ARG A 496 -39.07 3.22 24.71
C ARG A 496 -38.18 3.19 23.46
N LEU A 497 -36.96 2.65 23.54
CA LEU A 497 -36.07 2.54 22.37
C LEU A 497 -36.61 1.60 21.30
N ILE A 498 -37.39 0.59 21.69
CA ILE A 498 -37.96 -0.41 20.78
C ILE A 498 -39.46 -0.21 20.51
N GLY A 499 -40.13 0.66 21.27
CA GLY A 499 -41.53 1.00 21.04
C GLY A 499 -41.74 1.68 19.69
N ASP A 500 -42.87 1.42 19.06
CA ASP A 500 -43.33 2.16 17.88
C ASP A 500 -43.83 3.57 18.25
N VAL A 501 -44.38 4.30 17.26
CA VAL A 501 -44.94 5.65 17.42
C VAL A 501 -46.06 5.69 18.48
N ASN A 502 -46.74 4.57 18.70
CA ASN A 502 -47.84 4.41 19.65
C ASN A 502 -47.39 3.77 20.97
N ALA A 503 -46.09 3.56 21.18
CA ALA A 503 -45.48 2.88 22.33
C ALA A 503 -45.83 1.39 22.49
N PHE A 504 -46.16 0.72 21.39
CA PHE A 504 -46.33 -0.73 21.31
C PHE A 504 -45.08 -1.43 20.77
N THR A 505 -44.86 -2.65 21.25
CA THR A 505 -43.70 -3.48 20.89
C THR A 505 -44.16 -4.89 20.52
N ASP A 506 -43.70 -5.39 19.38
CA ASP A 506 -43.93 -6.76 18.91
C ASP A 506 -42.86 -7.74 19.43
N GLN A 507 -43.03 -9.05 19.15
CA GLN A 507 -42.08 -10.08 19.58
C GLN A 507 -40.67 -9.86 19.04
N ARG A 508 -40.55 -9.43 17.78
CA ARG A 508 -39.26 -9.22 17.10
C ARG A 508 -38.47 -8.09 17.77
N LYS A 509 -39.12 -6.95 18.03
CA LYS A 509 -38.51 -5.77 18.67
C LYS A 509 -38.12 -6.06 20.12
N LEU A 510 -38.95 -6.81 20.86
CA LEU A 510 -38.55 -7.30 22.17
C LEU A 510 -37.35 -8.25 22.09
N GLY A 511 -37.34 -9.15 21.11
CA GLY A 511 -36.22 -10.05 20.83
C GLY A 511 -34.91 -9.31 20.56
N LEU A 512 -34.95 -8.23 19.78
CA LEU A 512 -33.77 -7.37 19.53
C LEU A 512 -33.21 -6.75 20.81
N LEU A 513 -34.08 -6.22 21.68
CA LEU A 513 -33.65 -5.66 22.96
C LEU A 513 -33.05 -6.72 23.87
N LEU A 514 -33.72 -7.87 24.00
CA LEU A 514 -33.23 -8.97 24.84
C LEU A 514 -31.91 -9.52 24.31
N HIS A 515 -31.77 -9.63 22.98
CA HIS A 515 -30.52 -10.03 22.35
C HIS A 515 -29.38 -9.06 22.71
N ASP A 516 -29.62 -7.74 22.63
CA ASP A 516 -28.62 -6.73 23.04
C ASP A 516 -28.29 -6.81 24.53
N CYS A 517 -29.29 -6.96 25.40
CA CYS A 517 -29.06 -7.15 26.84
C CYS A 517 -28.25 -8.42 27.15
N MET A 518 -28.46 -9.51 26.40
CA MET A 518 -27.78 -10.79 26.61
C MET A 518 -26.33 -10.80 26.13
N GLN A 519 -25.90 -9.85 25.29
CA GLN A 519 -24.47 -9.74 24.95
C GLN A 519 -23.61 -9.35 26.16
N ILE A 520 -24.17 -8.63 27.14
CA ILE A 520 -23.45 -8.23 28.35
C ILE A 520 -23.01 -9.44 29.20
N PRO A 521 -23.91 -10.35 29.65
CA PRO A 521 -23.48 -11.57 30.35
C PRO A 521 -22.69 -12.53 29.44
N ARG A 522 -22.85 -12.47 28.12
CA ARG A 522 -22.03 -13.22 27.16
C ARG A 522 -20.56 -12.80 27.22
N GLN A 523 -20.29 -11.50 27.20
CA GLN A 523 -18.93 -10.96 27.29
C GLN A 523 -18.24 -11.35 28.61
N LEU A 524 -19.01 -11.51 29.69
CA LEU A 524 -18.51 -11.99 30.99
C LEU A 524 -18.37 -13.52 31.11
N GLY A 525 -18.74 -14.29 30.08
CA GLY A 525 -18.71 -15.76 30.09
C GLY A 525 -19.82 -16.41 30.95
N GLU A 526 -20.93 -15.73 31.20
CA GLU A 526 -21.98 -16.16 32.13
C GLU A 526 -23.32 -16.52 31.45
N ILE A 527 -23.38 -16.50 30.11
CA ILE A 527 -24.62 -16.61 29.33
C ILE A 527 -25.40 -17.91 29.60
N ALA A 528 -24.70 -19.03 29.82
CA ALA A 528 -25.32 -20.33 30.10
C ALA A 528 -26.21 -20.30 31.36
N SER A 529 -25.88 -19.43 32.33
CA SER A 529 -26.67 -19.27 33.55
C SER A 529 -27.96 -18.49 33.34
N PHE A 530 -28.16 -17.84 32.18
CA PHE A 530 -29.27 -16.91 31.93
C PHE A 530 -30.20 -17.33 30.79
N GLY A 531 -30.20 -18.62 30.44
CA GLY A 531 -31.05 -19.16 29.37
C GLY A 531 -30.38 -19.26 28.01
N GLY A 532 -29.05 -19.18 27.96
CA GLY A 532 -28.28 -19.36 26.72
C GLY A 532 -28.33 -18.15 25.79
N SER A 533 -27.84 -18.35 24.57
CA SER A 533 -27.88 -17.34 23.50
C SER A 533 -29.27 -17.16 22.90
N ASN A 534 -30.15 -18.14 23.08
CA ASN A 534 -31.50 -18.12 22.55
C ASN A 534 -32.45 -17.31 23.45
N ILE A 535 -32.83 -16.13 23.00
CA ILE A 535 -33.75 -15.23 23.73
C ILE A 535 -35.24 -15.56 23.53
N GLU A 536 -35.56 -16.48 22.62
CA GLU A 536 -36.93 -16.76 22.19
C GLU A 536 -37.84 -17.30 23.32
N PRO A 537 -37.37 -18.19 24.21
CA PRO A 537 -38.17 -18.60 25.37
C PRO A 537 -38.54 -17.44 26.29
N SER A 538 -37.63 -16.47 26.46
CA SER A 538 -37.88 -15.27 27.27
C SER A 538 -38.86 -14.31 26.61
N VAL A 539 -38.79 -14.14 25.28
CA VAL A 539 -39.78 -13.39 24.50
C VAL A 539 -41.15 -14.02 24.65
N ARG A 540 -41.28 -15.32 24.38
CA ARG A 540 -42.54 -16.07 24.52
C ARG A 540 -43.12 -15.95 25.94
N SER A 541 -42.28 -16.11 26.97
CA SER A 541 -42.70 -15.94 28.36
C SER A 541 -43.28 -14.55 28.66
N CYS A 542 -42.68 -13.49 28.10
CA CYS A 542 -43.20 -12.13 28.27
C CYS A 542 -44.59 -11.96 27.62
N PHE A 543 -44.75 -12.48 26.40
CA PHE A 543 -45.99 -12.40 25.64
C PHE A 543 -47.12 -13.27 26.22
N GLU A 544 -46.80 -14.45 26.73
CA GLU A 544 -47.75 -15.30 27.47
C GLU A 544 -48.28 -14.58 28.72
N MET A 545 -47.42 -13.88 29.44
CA MET A 545 -47.82 -13.09 30.60
C MET A 545 -48.72 -11.90 30.22
N ALA A 546 -48.50 -11.33 29.03
CA ALA A 546 -49.38 -10.33 28.43
C ALA A 546 -50.69 -10.92 27.83
N LYS A 547 -51.04 -12.16 28.19
CA LYS A 547 -52.22 -12.91 27.72
C LYS A 547 -52.20 -13.20 26.21
N GLY A 548 -51.01 -13.36 25.63
CA GLY A 548 -50.85 -13.72 24.21
C GLY A 548 -51.23 -12.62 23.23
N ARG A 549 -51.21 -11.34 23.65
CA ARG A 549 -51.44 -10.20 22.74
C ARG A 549 -50.33 -10.12 21.69
N PRO A 550 -50.62 -9.69 20.45
CA PRO A 550 -49.60 -9.56 19.40
C PRO A 550 -48.58 -8.44 19.69
N GLU A 551 -48.97 -7.47 20.52
CA GLU A 551 -48.15 -6.35 20.93
C GLU A 551 -48.27 -6.12 22.44
N ILE A 552 -47.17 -5.68 23.06
CA ILE A 552 -47.09 -5.36 24.48
C ILE A 552 -46.83 -3.87 24.70
N GLU A 553 -47.32 -3.37 25.84
CA GLU A 553 -47.04 -2.03 26.34
C GLU A 553 -46.00 -2.10 27.47
N VAL A 554 -45.45 -0.93 27.85
CA VAL A 554 -44.48 -0.81 28.94
C VAL A 554 -44.99 -1.37 30.27
N SER A 555 -46.30 -1.29 30.53
CA SER A 555 -46.95 -1.84 31.73
C SER A 555 -46.76 -3.35 31.84
N HIS A 556 -47.06 -4.08 30.76
CA HIS A 556 -46.89 -5.52 30.65
C HIS A 556 -45.42 -5.92 30.79
N PHE A 557 -44.51 -5.16 30.16
CA PHE A 557 -43.07 -5.39 30.26
C PHE A 557 -42.55 -5.23 31.70
N LEU A 558 -42.97 -4.17 32.40
CA LEU A 558 -42.60 -3.94 33.80
C LEU A 558 -43.15 -5.00 34.75
N GLU A 559 -44.38 -5.47 34.52
CA GLU A 559 -44.97 -6.60 35.28
C GLU A 559 -44.15 -7.88 35.11
N TRP A 560 -43.65 -8.13 33.89
CA TRP A 560 -42.82 -9.30 33.60
C TRP A 560 -41.47 -9.21 34.29
N LEU A 561 -40.84 -8.04 34.23
CA LEU A 561 -39.55 -7.80 34.89
C LEU A 561 -39.63 -7.87 36.42
N ARG A 562 -40.78 -7.56 37.03
CA ARG A 562 -41.02 -7.76 38.46
C ARG A 562 -40.96 -9.23 38.88
N LEU A 563 -41.16 -10.16 37.95
CA LEU A 563 -40.97 -11.59 38.19
C LEU A 563 -39.50 -12.03 38.10
N GLU A 564 -38.60 -11.11 37.74
CA GLU A 564 -37.16 -11.33 37.58
C GLU A 564 -36.86 -12.49 36.61
N PRO A 565 -37.19 -12.35 35.30
CA PRO A 565 -37.00 -13.40 34.32
C PRO A 565 -35.52 -13.77 34.21
N GLN A 566 -35.24 -15.05 33.93
CA GLN A 566 -33.90 -15.60 33.98
C GLN A 566 -32.91 -14.85 33.08
N SER A 567 -33.34 -14.40 31.89
CA SER A 567 -32.49 -13.64 30.96
C SER A 567 -32.03 -12.27 31.50
N LEU A 568 -32.76 -11.67 32.43
CA LEU A 568 -32.47 -10.31 32.92
C LEU A 568 -32.28 -10.21 34.43
N VAL A 569 -32.31 -11.33 35.16
CA VAL A 569 -32.21 -11.37 36.64
C VAL A 569 -30.91 -10.74 37.19
N TRP A 570 -29.84 -10.70 36.41
CA TRP A 570 -28.57 -10.08 36.79
C TRP A 570 -28.68 -8.55 36.96
N LEU A 571 -29.58 -7.88 36.23
CA LEU A 571 -29.78 -6.43 36.29
C LEU A 571 -30.45 -5.94 37.59
N PRO A 572 -31.58 -6.49 38.07
CA PRO A 572 -32.10 -6.14 39.39
C PRO A 572 -31.14 -6.54 40.51
N VAL A 573 -30.36 -7.62 40.35
CA VAL A 573 -29.32 -8.01 41.31
C VAL A 573 -28.19 -6.98 41.38
N LEU A 574 -27.73 -6.43 40.25
CA LEU A 574 -26.77 -5.32 40.21
C LEU A 574 -27.27 -4.11 41.03
N HIS A 575 -28.54 -3.73 40.88
CA HIS A 575 -29.12 -2.63 41.64
C HIS A 575 -29.23 -2.93 43.15
N ARG A 576 -29.58 -4.17 43.52
CA ARG A 576 -29.59 -4.59 44.92
C ARG A 576 -28.18 -4.58 45.52
N LEU A 577 -27.17 -4.99 44.76
CA LEU A 577 -25.75 -4.92 45.15
C LEU A 577 -25.33 -3.48 45.42
N ALA A 578 -25.61 -2.56 44.49
CA ALA A 578 -25.30 -1.14 44.65
C ALA A 578 -25.95 -0.53 45.90
N ALA A 579 -27.22 -0.87 46.18
CA ALA A 579 -27.90 -0.43 47.39
C ALA A 579 -27.29 -1.04 48.67
N ALA A 580 -26.91 -2.31 48.63
CA ALA A 580 -26.38 -3.03 49.78
C ALA A 580 -25.00 -2.55 50.22
N GLU A 581 -24.15 -2.05 49.32
CA GLU A 581 -22.78 -1.60 49.62
C GLU A 581 -22.68 -0.61 50.78
N THR A 582 -23.68 0.26 50.93
CA THR A 582 -23.73 1.28 52.00
C THR A 582 -24.59 0.86 53.19
N ALA A 583 -25.28 -0.29 53.10
CA ALA A 583 -26.17 -0.78 54.14
C ALA A 583 -25.39 -1.38 55.31
N LYS A 584 -25.71 -0.91 56.52
CA LYS A 584 -25.17 -1.44 57.78
C LYS A 584 -26.31 -2.02 58.60
N HIS A 585 -26.17 -3.29 58.98
CA HIS A 585 -27.15 -3.99 59.80
C HIS A 585 -26.59 -4.24 61.20
N GLN A 586 -27.36 -3.87 62.22
CA GLN A 586 -27.08 -4.17 63.63
C GLN A 586 -27.35 -5.66 63.97
N ALA A 587 -26.85 -6.56 63.13
CA ALA A 587 -27.00 -8.00 63.25
C ALA A 587 -25.62 -8.67 63.16
N LYS A 588 -25.44 -9.79 63.86
CA LYS A 588 -24.20 -10.57 63.88
C LYS A 588 -24.34 -11.79 62.98
N CYS A 589 -23.37 -12.03 62.11
CA CYS A 589 -23.37 -13.22 61.26
C CYS A 589 -23.25 -14.50 62.10
N ASN A 590 -24.17 -15.45 61.94
CA ASN A 590 -24.16 -16.71 62.68
C ASN A 590 -23.06 -17.68 62.21
N VAL A 591 -22.47 -17.44 61.04
CA VAL A 591 -21.39 -18.24 60.44
C VAL A 591 -20.02 -17.66 60.83
N CYS A 592 -19.61 -16.51 60.28
CA CYS A 592 -18.28 -15.91 60.52
C CYS A 592 -18.19 -15.02 61.78
N LYS A 593 -19.31 -14.75 62.47
CA LYS A 593 -19.37 -13.90 63.68
C LYS A 593 -19.08 -12.41 63.47
N GLU A 594 -18.96 -11.97 62.22
CA GLU A 594 -18.81 -10.56 61.84
C GLU A 594 -20.00 -9.71 62.34
N PHE A 595 -19.68 -8.54 62.90
CA PHE A 595 -20.63 -7.56 63.42
C PHE A 595 -20.03 -6.15 63.36
N PRO A 596 -20.78 -5.12 62.92
CA PRO A 596 -22.08 -5.21 62.25
C PRO A 596 -21.95 -5.85 60.86
N ILE A 597 -23.02 -6.48 60.35
CA ILE A 597 -23.02 -6.94 58.95
C ILE A 597 -23.10 -5.71 58.04
N VAL A 598 -22.10 -5.56 57.17
CA VAL A 598 -22.06 -4.55 56.10
C VAL A 598 -22.32 -5.25 54.76
N GLY A 599 -23.11 -4.65 53.88
CA GLY A 599 -23.58 -5.33 52.67
C GLY A 599 -24.88 -6.09 52.92
N PHE A 600 -25.12 -7.15 52.12
CA PHE A 600 -26.33 -7.95 52.29
C PHE A 600 -26.42 -8.66 53.65
N ARG A 601 -27.60 -8.59 54.26
CA ARG A 601 -28.02 -9.46 55.37
C ARG A 601 -29.01 -10.50 54.86
N TYR A 602 -28.69 -11.78 55.04
CA TYR A 602 -29.58 -12.89 54.72
C TYR A 602 -30.16 -13.50 56.00
N ARG A 603 -31.47 -13.40 56.18
CA ARG A 603 -32.16 -13.98 57.34
C ARG A 603 -32.88 -15.27 56.97
N CYS A 604 -32.60 -16.35 57.69
CA CYS A 604 -33.30 -17.61 57.49
C CYS A 604 -34.75 -17.52 57.97
N LEU A 605 -35.69 -17.95 57.13
CA LEU A 605 -37.12 -17.98 57.46
C LEU A 605 -37.56 -19.29 58.15
N LYS A 606 -36.63 -20.23 58.38
CA LYS A 606 -36.85 -21.50 59.11
C LYS A 606 -36.09 -21.60 60.43
N CYS A 607 -34.84 -21.13 60.45
CA CYS A 607 -33.98 -21.15 61.62
C CYS A 607 -34.27 -19.92 62.48
N PHE A 608 -34.35 -20.11 63.80
CA PHE A 608 -34.59 -19.01 64.73
C PHE A 608 -33.39 -18.08 64.78
N ASN A 609 -33.62 -16.78 64.53
CA ASN A 609 -32.63 -15.71 64.61
C ASN A 609 -31.27 -16.04 63.98
N PHE A 610 -31.33 -16.59 62.76
CA PHE A 610 -30.16 -17.00 62.01
C PHE A 610 -29.94 -16.03 60.84
N ASP A 611 -28.91 -15.21 60.98
CA ASP A 611 -28.47 -14.22 60.01
C ASP A 611 -27.12 -14.63 59.41
N VAL A 612 -26.96 -14.40 58.11
CA VAL A 612 -25.76 -14.71 57.35
C VAL A 612 -25.33 -13.46 56.59
N CYS A 613 -24.05 -13.09 56.67
CA CYS A 613 -23.51 -11.98 55.89
C CYS A 613 -23.32 -12.36 54.42
N GLN A 614 -23.18 -11.34 53.56
CA GLN A 614 -22.87 -11.48 52.13
C GLN A 614 -21.77 -12.52 51.84
N ASN A 615 -20.62 -12.39 52.48
CA ASN A 615 -19.46 -13.25 52.23
C ASN A 615 -19.69 -14.72 52.65
N CYS A 616 -20.50 -14.97 53.67
CA CYS A 616 -20.83 -16.34 54.07
C CYS A 616 -21.89 -16.95 53.14
N PHE A 617 -22.85 -16.15 52.69
CA PHE A 617 -23.89 -16.60 51.78
C PHE A 617 -23.32 -16.90 50.38
N PHE A 618 -22.51 -16.01 49.81
CA PHE A 618 -21.91 -16.19 48.47
C PHE A 618 -20.97 -17.38 48.38
N SER A 619 -20.21 -17.66 49.43
CA SER A 619 -19.35 -18.85 49.52
C SER A 619 -20.11 -20.12 49.93
N GLY A 620 -21.43 -20.06 50.16
CA GLY A 620 -22.22 -21.22 50.57
C GLY A 620 -21.86 -21.80 51.94
N ARG A 621 -21.28 -21.00 52.85
CA ARG A 621 -20.86 -21.47 54.18
C ARG A 621 -22.07 -21.67 55.10
N THR A 622 -22.19 -22.84 55.71
CA THR A 622 -23.27 -23.17 56.65
C THR A 622 -22.76 -23.33 58.08
N ALA A 623 -23.58 -23.00 59.07
CA ALA A 623 -23.30 -23.23 60.49
C ALA A 623 -24.57 -23.67 61.24
N LYS A 624 -24.41 -24.45 62.32
CA LYS A 624 -25.50 -24.88 63.23
C LYS A 624 -26.77 -25.43 62.53
N SER A 625 -26.76 -26.68 62.05
CA SER A 625 -27.93 -27.39 61.46
C SER A 625 -28.69 -26.67 60.33
N HIS A 626 -28.21 -25.50 59.87
CA HIS A 626 -28.80 -24.73 58.80
C HIS A 626 -28.42 -25.36 57.45
N LYS A 627 -29.41 -25.68 56.62
CA LYS A 627 -29.21 -26.18 55.26
C LYS A 627 -29.36 -25.01 54.26
N LEU A 628 -28.54 -25.00 53.21
CA LEU A 628 -28.63 -24.01 52.12
C LEU A 628 -29.98 -24.01 51.39
N THR A 629 -30.76 -25.10 51.53
CA THR A 629 -32.11 -25.24 50.99
C THR A 629 -33.18 -24.50 51.80
N HIS A 630 -32.81 -23.89 52.93
CA HIS A 630 -33.75 -23.10 53.72
C HIS A 630 -34.08 -21.78 52.99
N PRO A 631 -35.36 -21.37 52.96
CA PRO A 631 -35.74 -20.09 52.37
C PRO A 631 -35.10 -18.95 53.18
N MET A 632 -34.29 -18.15 52.49
CA MET A 632 -33.65 -16.96 53.02
C MET A 632 -34.39 -15.71 52.54
N LYS A 633 -34.49 -14.70 53.41
CA LYS A 633 -34.92 -13.36 53.06
C LYS A 633 -33.71 -12.44 52.97
N GLU A 634 -33.55 -11.79 51.82
CA GLU A 634 -32.50 -10.80 51.57
C GLU A 634 -32.90 -9.43 52.14
N TYR A 635 -31.93 -8.71 52.70
CA TYR A 635 -32.02 -7.29 53.00
C TYR A 635 -30.84 -6.57 52.37
N CYS A 636 -31.14 -5.55 51.57
CA CYS A 636 -30.18 -4.66 50.91
C CYS A 636 -30.22 -3.22 51.45
N THR A 637 -31.14 -2.92 52.38
CA THR A 637 -31.28 -1.61 53.04
C THR A 637 -31.26 -1.80 54.55
N ALA A 638 -30.84 -0.77 55.30
CA ALA A 638 -30.76 -0.84 56.76
C ALA A 638 -32.11 -1.28 57.37
N THR A 639 -32.09 -2.42 58.05
CA THR A 639 -33.31 -3.05 58.61
C THR A 639 -33.84 -2.27 59.80
N THR A 640 -35.14 -1.96 59.81
CA THR A 640 -35.83 -1.32 60.94
C THR A 640 -36.43 -2.36 61.89
N SER A 641 -36.59 -2.03 63.18
CA SER A 641 -37.09 -2.97 64.21
C SER A 641 -38.47 -3.57 63.88
N GLY A 642 -39.32 -2.86 63.12
CA GLY A 642 -40.62 -3.35 62.66
C GLY A 642 -40.55 -4.44 61.57
N GLU A 643 -39.47 -4.52 60.80
CA GLU A 643 -39.25 -5.59 59.82
C GLU A 643 -38.93 -6.91 60.51
N ASP A 644 -38.08 -6.87 61.53
CA ASP A 644 -37.72 -8.06 62.31
C ASP A 644 -38.93 -8.72 63.00
N VAL A 645 -39.96 -7.95 63.38
CA VAL A 645 -41.24 -8.45 63.92
C VAL A 645 -42.13 -9.09 62.85
N ARG A 646 -42.17 -8.52 61.63
CA ARG A 646 -42.91 -9.11 60.50
C ARG A 646 -42.31 -10.45 60.09
N ASP A 647 -41.00 -10.59 60.11
CA ASP A 647 -40.34 -11.85 59.76
C ASP A 647 -40.39 -12.88 60.87
N PHE A 648 -40.40 -12.46 62.15
CA PHE A 648 -40.77 -13.33 63.25
C PHE A 648 -42.16 -13.95 63.03
N SER A 649 -43.16 -13.13 62.66
CA SER A 649 -44.52 -13.60 62.35
C SER A 649 -44.55 -14.58 61.16
N LYS A 650 -43.68 -14.39 60.16
CA LYS A 650 -43.53 -15.32 59.03
C LYS A 650 -42.82 -16.62 59.41
N ILE A 651 -41.81 -16.59 60.27
CA ILE A 651 -41.11 -17.78 60.77
C ILE A 651 -42.08 -18.68 61.55
N VAL A 652 -42.92 -18.09 62.40
CA VAL A 652 -43.98 -18.82 63.12
C VAL A 652 -44.98 -19.42 62.12
N LYS A 653 -45.49 -18.64 61.15
CA LYS A 653 -46.39 -19.16 60.10
C LYS A 653 -45.75 -20.25 59.22
N ASN A 654 -44.45 -20.18 58.95
CA ASN A 654 -43.74 -21.14 58.10
C ASN A 654 -43.43 -22.46 58.82
N LYS A 655 -43.25 -22.45 60.15
CA LYS A 655 -43.10 -23.68 60.95
C LYS A 655 -44.35 -24.56 60.96
N PHE A 656 -45.54 -24.00 60.73
CA PHE A 656 -46.81 -24.73 60.71
C PHE A 656 -47.30 -25.11 59.30
N LYS A 657 -46.53 -24.84 58.23
CA LYS A 657 -46.91 -25.15 56.84
C LYS A 657 -46.26 -26.44 56.34
N SER A 658 -47.05 -27.31 55.69
CA SER A 658 -46.58 -28.63 55.21
C SER A 658 -45.62 -28.54 54.03
N LYS A 659 -44.84 -29.61 53.77
CA LYS A 659 -43.93 -29.74 52.61
C LYS A 659 -44.61 -29.43 51.26
N HIS A 660 -45.93 -29.67 51.14
CA HIS A 660 -46.69 -29.45 49.91
C HIS A 660 -46.98 -27.96 49.62
N HIS A 661 -47.05 -27.11 50.65
CA HIS A 661 -47.27 -25.67 50.50
C HIS A 661 -46.05 -24.97 49.88
N PHE A 662 -44.84 -25.45 50.15
CA PHE A 662 -43.60 -24.89 49.58
C PHE A 662 -43.29 -25.37 48.15
N LYS A 663 -44.01 -26.39 47.63
CA LYS A 663 -43.98 -26.78 46.21
C LYS A 663 -44.89 -25.90 45.33
N LYS A 664 -45.93 -25.26 45.91
CA LYS A 664 -46.94 -24.47 45.19
C LYS A 664 -46.61 -22.98 45.03
N HIS A 665 -45.59 -22.48 45.73
CA HIS A 665 -45.06 -21.13 45.56
C HIS A 665 -43.71 -21.20 44.85
N PRO A 666 -43.56 -20.62 43.65
CA PRO A 666 -42.31 -20.63 42.92
C PRO A 666 -41.19 -20.06 43.80
N ARG A 667 -40.09 -20.79 43.89
CA ARG A 667 -38.86 -20.27 44.49
C ARG A 667 -38.37 -19.15 43.57
N ARG A 668 -38.00 -18.00 44.14
CA ARG A 668 -37.35 -16.92 43.38
C ARG A 668 -36.09 -17.49 42.69
N GLY A 669 -35.88 -17.15 41.42
CA GLY A 669 -34.97 -17.80 40.45
C GLY A 669 -33.45 -17.73 40.72
N TYR A 670 -33.02 -17.45 41.95
CA TYR A 670 -31.60 -17.46 42.33
C TYR A 670 -31.10 -18.83 42.84
N LEU A 671 -31.92 -19.87 42.72
CA LEU A 671 -31.52 -21.26 42.98
C LEU A 671 -31.24 -21.97 41.65
N PRO A 672 -30.26 -22.89 41.59
CA PRO A 672 -29.89 -23.56 40.34
C PRO A 672 -31.13 -24.20 39.70
N VAL A 673 -31.39 -23.86 38.44
CA VAL A 673 -32.38 -24.54 37.60
C VAL A 673 -31.59 -25.52 36.75
N GLU A 674 -31.94 -26.80 36.82
CA GLU A 674 -31.40 -27.84 35.94
C GLU A 674 -31.74 -27.46 34.49
N SER A 675 -30.70 -27.23 33.70
CA SER A 675 -30.78 -26.94 32.27
C SER A 675 -31.24 -28.19 31.53
N TYR A 676 -32.55 -28.33 31.34
CA TYR A 676 -33.11 -29.33 30.43
C TYR A 676 -33.09 -28.79 28.99
N LEU A 677 -32.22 -29.41 28.19
CA LEU A 677 -32.23 -29.60 26.73
C LEU A 677 -32.94 -28.52 25.88
N GLU A 678 -32.11 -27.71 25.23
CA GLU A 678 -32.48 -26.76 24.16
C GLU A 678 -32.87 -27.51 22.87
N GLY A 679 -33.88 -26.98 22.18
CA GLY A 679 -34.21 -27.29 20.78
C GLY A 679 -33.66 -26.23 19.84
N ASP A 680 -33.67 -26.55 18.54
CA ASP A 680 -32.97 -25.82 17.47
C ASP A 680 -33.27 -24.31 17.36
N SER A 681 -32.22 -23.58 16.97
CA SER A 681 -32.17 -22.13 16.80
C SER A 681 -32.78 -21.68 15.46
N LEU A 682 -33.55 -20.60 15.47
CA LEU A 682 -33.97 -19.90 14.26
C LEU A 682 -32.97 -18.78 13.95
N GLU A 683 -32.28 -18.89 12.82
CA GLU A 683 -31.39 -17.87 12.26
C GLU A 683 -32.16 -16.64 11.79
N SER A 684 -31.69 -15.45 12.16
CA SER A 684 -32.01 -14.19 11.48
C SER A 684 -30.97 -13.92 10.38
N PRO A 685 -31.36 -13.31 9.24
CA PRO A 685 -30.64 -13.41 7.97
C PRO A 685 -29.33 -12.62 7.96
N HIS A 686 -28.21 -13.30 7.74
CA HIS A 686 -26.91 -12.70 7.41
C HIS A 686 -26.70 -12.73 5.88
N PRO A 687 -25.99 -11.74 5.29
CA PRO A 687 -25.56 -11.77 3.90
C PRO A 687 -24.43 -12.79 3.68
N SER A 688 -24.41 -13.32 2.45
CA SER A 688 -23.63 -14.38 1.80
C SER A 688 -22.23 -14.80 2.33
N PRO A 689 -21.81 -16.05 2.01
CA PRO A 689 -20.87 -16.84 2.81
C PRO A 689 -19.44 -16.82 2.26
N GLN A 690 -18.44 -16.66 3.13
CA GLN A 690 -17.09 -17.20 2.91
C GLN A 690 -16.46 -17.63 4.26
N HIS A 691 -16.24 -18.95 4.38
CA HIS A 691 -15.37 -19.69 5.31
C HIS A 691 -15.63 -19.61 6.83
N SER A 692 -16.32 -20.62 7.36
CA SER A 692 -16.40 -20.94 8.79
C SER A 692 -16.37 -22.47 9.02
N ILE A 693 -15.17 -23.06 9.15
CA ILE A 693 -15.00 -24.49 9.53
C ILE A 693 -14.32 -24.63 10.91
N SER A 694 -13.66 -23.59 11.43
CA SER A 694 -12.92 -23.69 12.71
C SER A 694 -13.76 -23.49 13.97
N GLN A 695 -14.94 -22.86 13.88
CA GLN A 695 -15.70 -22.41 15.06
C GLN A 695 -16.57 -23.51 15.69
N ASP A 696 -16.94 -24.53 14.91
CA ASP A 696 -17.86 -25.60 15.33
C ASP A 696 -17.18 -26.70 16.17
N MET A 697 -15.86 -26.88 16.00
CA MET A 697 -15.08 -27.89 16.72
C MET A 697 -14.83 -27.54 18.19
N HIS A 698 -14.68 -26.25 18.51
CA HIS A 698 -14.39 -25.81 19.89
C HIS A 698 -15.62 -25.90 20.80
N SER A 699 -16.81 -25.59 20.29
CA SER A 699 -18.06 -25.72 21.03
C SER A 699 -18.43 -27.19 21.33
N ARG A 700 -18.07 -28.13 20.44
CA ARG A 700 -18.33 -29.57 20.66
C ARG A 700 -17.36 -30.23 21.64
N LEU A 701 -16.10 -29.81 21.65
CA LEU A 701 -15.08 -30.27 22.63
C LEU A 701 -15.43 -29.81 24.06
N GLU A 702 -15.91 -28.59 24.22
CA GLU A 702 -16.35 -28.05 25.51
C GLU A 702 -17.56 -28.82 26.09
N LEU A 703 -18.47 -29.26 25.22
CA LEU A 703 -19.64 -30.06 25.59
C LEU A 703 -19.27 -31.49 26.06
N MET A 704 -18.23 -32.09 25.46
CA MET A 704 -17.75 -33.42 25.85
C MET A 704 -16.93 -33.38 27.14
N SER A 705 -16.11 -32.36 27.37
CA SER A 705 -15.38 -32.18 28.62
C SER A 705 -16.31 -31.99 29.83
N ASN A 706 -17.43 -31.29 29.65
CA ASN A 706 -18.42 -31.08 30.71
C ASN A 706 -19.20 -32.37 31.07
N ARG A 707 -19.50 -33.25 30.11
CA ARG A 707 -20.18 -34.53 30.40
C ARG A 707 -19.30 -35.55 31.14
N ILE A 708 -17.99 -35.50 30.93
CA ILE A 708 -17.04 -36.37 31.64
C ILE A 708 -16.92 -35.93 33.11
N ALA A 709 -16.88 -34.61 33.35
CA ALA A 709 -16.87 -34.05 34.70
C ALA A 709 -18.16 -34.36 35.51
N GLU A 710 -19.32 -34.43 34.86
CA GLU A 710 -20.59 -34.81 35.50
C GLU A 710 -20.66 -36.30 35.89
N PHE A 711 -19.94 -37.18 35.17
CA PHE A 711 -19.92 -38.62 35.46
C PHE A 711 -19.01 -38.96 36.66
N GLU A 712 -17.94 -38.19 36.86
CA GLU A 712 -17.05 -38.32 38.02
C GLU A 712 -17.71 -37.85 39.33
N GLU A 713 -18.60 -36.84 39.27
CA GLU A 713 -19.34 -36.35 40.45
C GLU A 713 -20.42 -37.32 40.97
N ARG A 714 -20.94 -38.22 40.12
CA ARG A 714 -22.00 -39.18 40.50
C ARG A 714 -21.52 -40.43 41.25
N GLN A 715 -20.21 -40.73 41.27
CA GLN A 715 -19.68 -41.88 42.03
C GLN A 715 -19.43 -41.60 43.53
N GLY A 716 -19.64 -40.36 43.99
CA GLY A 716 -19.19 -39.90 45.32
C GLY A 716 -20.15 -40.02 46.52
N SER A 717 -21.35 -40.62 46.42
CA SER A 717 -22.26 -40.66 47.58
C SER A 717 -23.04 -41.97 47.72
N LEU A 718 -22.62 -42.79 48.70
CA LEU A 718 -23.30 -44.00 49.17
C LEU A 718 -24.39 -43.63 50.19
N SER A 719 -25.66 -43.59 49.77
CA SER A 719 -26.83 -43.95 50.59
C SER A 719 -28.12 -43.90 49.76
N ASP A 720 -28.62 -45.06 49.31
CA ASP A 720 -30.06 -45.37 49.17
C ASP A 720 -30.22 -46.82 48.68
N ILE A 721 -30.28 -47.77 49.63
CA ILE A 721 -30.50 -49.21 49.36
C ILE A 721 -32.00 -49.58 49.47
N GLU A 722 -32.87 -48.65 49.88
CA GLU A 722 -34.30 -48.95 50.09
C GLU A 722 -35.16 -48.89 48.81
N ASP A 723 -34.72 -48.19 47.76
CA ASP A 723 -35.47 -48.06 46.51
C ASP A 723 -35.32 -49.27 45.55
N GLU A 724 -34.26 -50.06 45.69
CA GLU A 724 -34.05 -51.26 44.85
C GLU A 724 -35.02 -52.40 45.21
N HIS A 725 -35.36 -52.54 46.49
CA HIS A 725 -36.29 -53.59 46.94
C HIS A 725 -37.75 -53.35 46.51
N HIS A 726 -38.14 -52.09 46.26
CA HIS A 726 -39.47 -51.75 45.75
C HIS A 726 -39.60 -52.01 44.23
N MET A 727 -38.54 -51.71 43.47
CA MET A 727 -38.52 -51.95 42.02
C MET A 727 -38.46 -53.44 41.67
N ILE A 728 -37.73 -54.25 42.47
CA ILE A 728 -37.66 -55.71 42.27
C ILE A 728 -39.03 -56.37 42.51
N ALA A 729 -39.82 -55.89 43.48
CA ALA A 729 -41.17 -56.40 43.73
C ALA A 729 -42.15 -56.09 42.56
N GLN A 730 -41.98 -54.93 41.91
CA GLN A 730 -42.77 -54.50 40.77
C GLN A 730 -42.40 -55.25 39.48
N TYR A 731 -41.12 -55.61 39.33
CA TYR A 731 -40.60 -56.43 38.25
C TYR A 731 -41.07 -57.89 38.35
N CYS A 732 -41.03 -58.49 39.55
CA CYS A 732 -41.56 -59.85 39.78
C CYS A 732 -43.07 -59.96 39.56
N SER A 733 -43.82 -58.87 39.73
CA SER A 733 -45.27 -58.83 39.48
C SER A 733 -45.63 -58.83 37.99
N SER A 734 -44.70 -58.39 37.12
CA SER A 734 -44.91 -58.26 35.67
C SER A 734 -44.55 -59.52 34.88
N LEU A 735 -43.90 -60.50 35.51
CA LEU A 735 -43.50 -61.78 34.89
C LEU A 735 -44.62 -62.83 34.84
N ASN A 736 -45.79 -62.57 35.44
CA ASN A 736 -46.91 -63.53 35.55
C ASN A 736 -48.05 -63.37 34.52
N GLY A 737 -47.74 -62.82 33.33
CA GLY A 737 -48.40 -63.14 32.05
C GLY A 737 -49.90 -62.81 31.83
N ASP A 738 -50.17 -61.94 30.85
CA ASP A 738 -51.24 -62.16 29.83
C ASP A 738 -50.92 -61.32 28.55
N PRO A 739 -51.15 -61.82 27.32
CA PRO A 739 -50.56 -61.27 26.10
C PRO A 739 -51.58 -60.44 25.28
N SER A 740 -51.76 -59.16 25.59
CA SER A 740 -52.44 -58.23 24.66
C SER A 740 -52.20 -56.74 24.95
N ALA A 741 -50.94 -56.29 25.05
CA ALA A 741 -50.61 -54.88 25.02
C ALA A 741 -49.33 -54.65 24.19
N GLN A 742 -49.39 -53.69 23.26
CA GLN A 742 -48.30 -53.27 22.38
C GLN A 742 -47.01 -53.05 23.17
N ALA A 743 -45.96 -53.77 22.79
CA ALA A 743 -44.66 -53.71 23.44
C ALA A 743 -44.04 -52.32 23.32
N LEU A 744 -43.93 -51.62 24.45
CA LEU A 744 -43.02 -50.49 24.64
C LEU A 744 -41.58 -50.99 24.42
N LYS A 745 -40.87 -50.46 23.43
CA LYS A 745 -39.47 -50.80 23.17
C LYS A 745 -38.62 -50.33 24.37
N SER A 746 -37.82 -51.25 24.93
CA SER A 746 -36.90 -50.96 26.03
C SER A 746 -35.89 -49.86 25.62
N PRO A 747 -35.52 -48.93 26.52
CA PRO A 747 -34.56 -47.85 26.26
C PRO A 747 -33.24 -48.32 25.65
N MET A 748 -32.79 -49.53 26.01
CA MET A 748 -31.54 -50.11 25.49
C MET A 748 -31.62 -50.47 24.00
N GLN A 749 -32.80 -50.84 23.53
CA GLN A 749 -33.06 -51.22 22.13
C GLN A 749 -33.30 -50.00 21.24
N ILE A 750 -33.83 -48.91 21.80
CA ILE A 750 -33.90 -47.60 21.13
C ILE A 750 -32.49 -47.01 21.02
N MET A 751 -31.69 -47.09 22.09
CA MET A 751 -30.32 -46.58 22.10
C MET A 751 -29.44 -47.31 21.08
N MET A 752 -29.56 -48.63 20.93
CA MET A 752 -28.82 -49.38 19.89
C MET A 752 -29.29 -49.09 18.46
N ALA A 753 -30.57 -48.75 18.26
CA ALA A 753 -31.08 -48.36 16.94
C ALA A 753 -30.66 -46.93 16.56
N VAL A 754 -30.70 -46.01 17.53
CA VAL A 754 -30.24 -44.62 17.37
C VAL A 754 -28.72 -44.56 17.18
N ASP A 755 -27.94 -45.37 17.92
CA ASP A 755 -26.48 -45.50 17.69
C ASP A 755 -26.18 -46.09 16.30
N GLY A 756 -27.03 -47.01 15.81
CA GLY A 756 -26.89 -47.59 14.48
C GLY A 756 -27.14 -46.58 13.35
N GLU A 757 -28.21 -45.79 13.45
CA GLU A 757 -28.54 -44.72 12.49
C GLU A 757 -27.51 -43.58 12.55
N GLN A 758 -27.12 -43.12 13.75
CA GLN A 758 -26.09 -42.08 13.90
C GLN A 758 -24.73 -42.54 13.38
N ARG A 759 -24.39 -43.82 13.56
CA ARG A 759 -23.16 -44.39 13.01
C ARG A 759 -23.18 -44.47 11.49
N GLN A 760 -24.31 -44.83 10.88
CA GLN A 760 -24.45 -44.82 9.42
C GLN A 760 -24.40 -43.39 8.85
N GLU A 761 -25.02 -42.41 9.51
CA GLU A 761 -24.94 -41.01 9.10
C GLU A 761 -23.52 -40.43 9.24
N LEU A 762 -22.81 -40.79 10.31
CA LEU A 762 -21.41 -40.41 10.50
C LEU A 762 -20.51 -41.09 9.48
N GLU A 763 -20.72 -42.37 9.17
CA GLU A 763 -19.96 -43.09 8.14
C GLU A 763 -20.24 -42.51 6.74
N ALA A 764 -21.48 -42.11 6.44
CA ALA A 764 -21.84 -41.42 5.20
C ALA A 764 -21.26 -40.01 5.10
N MET A 765 -21.23 -39.27 6.20
CA MET A 765 -20.64 -37.92 6.25
C MET A 765 -19.11 -37.97 6.15
N ILE A 766 -18.46 -38.95 6.76
CA ILE A 766 -17.02 -39.19 6.58
C ILE A 766 -16.74 -39.53 5.12
N TRP A 767 -17.52 -40.41 4.50
CA TRP A 767 -17.34 -40.75 3.08
C TRP A 767 -17.51 -39.53 2.16
N ASN A 768 -18.52 -38.68 2.39
CA ASN A 768 -18.69 -37.43 1.63
C ASN A 768 -17.53 -36.45 1.86
N LEU A 769 -17.01 -36.33 3.08
CA LEU A 769 -15.86 -35.47 3.38
C LEU A 769 -14.56 -36.01 2.78
N GLU A 770 -14.40 -37.33 2.71
CA GLU A 770 -13.27 -37.97 2.02
C GLU A 770 -13.36 -37.81 0.49
N GLU A 771 -14.56 -37.85 -0.07
CA GLU A 771 -14.84 -37.56 -1.48
C GLU A 771 -14.55 -36.08 -1.82
N GLU A 772 -15.04 -35.15 -0.99
CA GLU A 772 -14.77 -33.71 -1.14
C GLU A 772 -13.29 -33.41 -1.00
N ASN A 773 -12.60 -33.98 0.00
CA ASN A 773 -11.15 -33.82 0.13
C ASN A 773 -10.41 -34.35 -1.10
N ARG A 774 -10.84 -35.48 -1.68
CA ARG A 774 -10.23 -35.99 -2.91
C ARG A 774 -10.41 -35.02 -4.08
N THR A 775 -11.61 -34.46 -4.24
CA THR A 775 -11.86 -33.47 -5.31
C THR A 775 -11.11 -32.16 -5.09
N LEU A 776 -11.00 -31.68 -3.85
CA LEU A 776 -10.23 -30.48 -3.52
C LEU A 776 -8.73 -30.70 -3.73
N GLN A 777 -8.24 -31.92 -3.47
CA GLN A 777 -6.85 -32.28 -3.74
C GLN A 777 -6.57 -32.30 -5.26
N GLU A 778 -7.50 -32.85 -6.06
CA GLU A 778 -7.39 -32.83 -7.52
C GLU A 778 -7.47 -31.39 -8.10
N GLU A 779 -8.31 -30.52 -7.53
CA GLU A 779 -8.33 -29.10 -7.89
C GLU A 779 -7.05 -28.38 -7.47
N TYR A 780 -6.53 -28.65 -6.29
CA TYR A 780 -5.26 -28.11 -5.81
C TYR A 780 -4.12 -28.50 -6.76
N ASP A 781 -4.04 -29.78 -7.14
CA ASP A 781 -3.03 -30.28 -8.07
C ASP A 781 -3.20 -29.66 -9.48
N ARG A 782 -4.44 -29.44 -9.96
CA ARG A 782 -4.70 -28.69 -11.20
C ARG A 782 -4.26 -27.24 -11.10
N LEU A 783 -4.55 -26.57 -10.00
CA LEU A 783 -4.15 -25.18 -9.77
C LEU A 783 -2.63 -25.06 -9.67
N GLN A 784 -1.96 -26.03 -9.05
CA GLN A 784 -0.51 -26.11 -8.97
C GLN A 784 0.12 -26.36 -10.34
N GLN A 785 -0.44 -27.25 -11.17
CA GLN A 785 -0.02 -27.44 -12.56
C GLN A 785 -0.24 -26.18 -13.41
N THR A 786 -1.36 -25.48 -13.20
CA THR A 786 -1.67 -24.23 -13.91
C THR A 786 -0.70 -23.10 -13.49
N ALA A 787 -0.29 -23.06 -12.23
CA ALA A 787 0.72 -22.13 -11.72
C ALA A 787 2.12 -22.46 -12.25
N LEU A 788 2.47 -23.74 -12.39
CA LEU A 788 3.71 -24.20 -13.03
C LEU A 788 3.74 -23.83 -14.52
N LEU A 789 2.64 -24.05 -15.27
CA LEU A 789 2.52 -23.64 -16.68
C LEU A 789 2.56 -22.11 -16.86
N ARG A 790 2.03 -21.34 -15.89
CA ARG A 790 2.19 -19.88 -15.86
C ARG A 790 3.65 -19.48 -15.61
N THR A 791 4.37 -20.24 -14.79
CA THR A 791 5.78 -19.99 -14.51
C THR A 791 6.67 -20.33 -15.71
N GLU A 792 6.35 -21.40 -16.45
CA GLU A 792 7.01 -21.74 -17.72
C GLU A 792 6.68 -20.72 -18.84
N ASN A 793 5.43 -20.24 -18.95
CA ASN A 793 5.06 -19.18 -19.89
C ASN A 793 5.72 -17.83 -19.59
N VAL A 794 5.96 -17.51 -18.31
CA VAL A 794 6.71 -16.32 -17.92
C VAL A 794 8.21 -16.47 -18.24
N SER A 795 8.77 -17.67 -18.06
CA SER A 795 10.16 -17.96 -18.51
C SER A 795 10.29 -17.88 -20.04
N HIS A 796 9.29 -18.32 -20.80
CA HIS A 796 9.30 -18.26 -22.28
C HIS A 796 9.07 -16.85 -22.84
N MET A 797 8.43 -15.95 -22.07
CA MET A 797 8.31 -14.52 -22.41
C MET A 797 9.59 -13.72 -22.09
N LEU A 798 10.37 -14.15 -21.08
CA LEU A 798 11.63 -13.50 -20.70
C LEU A 798 12.78 -13.81 -21.67
N GLU A 799 12.67 -14.84 -22.51
CA GLU A 799 13.65 -15.14 -23.58
C GLU A 799 13.37 -14.36 -24.89
N ALA A 800 12.22 -13.68 -25.02
CA ALA A 800 11.84 -12.94 -26.23
C ALA A 800 12.09 -11.42 -26.16
N GLU A 801 12.46 -10.88 -24.99
CA GLU A 801 12.68 -9.43 -24.76
C GLU A 801 14.15 -9.04 -24.48
N GLU A 802 15.13 -9.91 -24.79
CA GLU A 802 16.56 -9.58 -24.63
C GLU A 802 17.18 -8.72 -25.76
N GLU A 803 16.37 -8.12 -26.65
CA GLU A 803 16.84 -7.15 -27.65
C GLU A 803 16.04 -5.82 -27.61
N SER A 804 16.07 -5.08 -26.49
CA SER A 804 16.16 -3.60 -26.54
C SER A 804 16.39 -2.95 -25.16
N CYS A 805 17.57 -2.34 -25.03
CA CYS A 805 18.09 -1.30 -24.13
C CYS A 805 17.19 -0.67 -23.03
N GLY A 806 17.77 -0.52 -21.82
CA GLY A 806 17.49 0.64 -20.94
C GLY A 806 17.51 0.39 -19.43
N ALA A 807 18.69 0.40 -18.81
CA ALA A 807 18.88 0.31 -17.37
C ALA A 807 18.33 1.55 -16.63
N THR A 808 17.41 1.36 -15.68
CA THR A 808 17.22 2.17 -14.44
C THR A 808 16.05 1.69 -13.56
N GLY A 809 15.19 0.78 -14.02
CA GLY A 809 14.12 0.15 -13.20
C GLY A 809 14.41 -1.27 -12.69
N SER A 810 15.56 -1.85 -13.07
CA SER A 810 15.84 -3.28 -12.86
C SER A 810 16.22 -3.62 -11.41
N ASP A 811 16.90 -2.71 -10.69
CA ASP A 811 17.43 -3.02 -9.36
C ASP A 811 16.37 -2.97 -8.25
N GLU A 812 15.41 -2.04 -8.30
CA GLU A 812 14.29 -2.01 -7.34
C GLU A 812 13.33 -3.17 -7.54
N MET A 813 13.00 -3.50 -8.80
CA MET A 813 12.14 -4.63 -9.11
C MET A 813 12.80 -5.97 -8.79
N MET A 814 14.13 -6.09 -8.96
CA MET A 814 14.88 -7.26 -8.50
C MET A 814 15.02 -7.32 -6.98
N ALA A 815 15.15 -6.18 -6.29
CA ALA A 815 15.19 -6.15 -4.82
C ALA A 815 13.83 -6.56 -4.23
N GLU A 816 12.73 -6.06 -4.79
CA GLU A 816 11.37 -6.43 -4.39
C GLU A 816 11.07 -7.90 -4.71
N ALA A 817 11.46 -8.39 -5.90
CA ALA A 817 11.33 -9.80 -6.25
C ALA A 817 12.17 -10.72 -5.34
N LYS A 818 13.36 -10.29 -4.90
CA LYS A 818 14.17 -11.02 -3.91
C LYS A 818 13.53 -11.03 -2.53
N LEU A 819 12.97 -9.91 -2.07
CA LEU A 819 12.23 -9.81 -0.81
C LEU A 819 10.99 -10.70 -0.82
N LEU A 820 10.24 -10.72 -1.91
CA LEU A 820 9.05 -11.57 -2.07
C LEU A 820 9.43 -13.06 -2.13
N ARG A 821 10.53 -13.44 -2.80
CA ARG A 821 11.07 -14.80 -2.74
C ARG A 821 11.50 -15.19 -1.34
N HIS A 822 12.12 -14.27 -0.59
CA HIS A 822 12.53 -14.55 0.78
C HIS A 822 11.33 -14.70 1.73
N HIS A 823 10.29 -13.88 1.53
CA HIS A 823 9.04 -13.96 2.28
C HIS A 823 8.26 -15.24 1.95
N LYS A 824 8.23 -15.65 0.68
CA LYS A 824 7.68 -16.93 0.21
C LYS A 824 8.41 -18.10 0.83
N ASN A 825 9.74 -18.15 0.75
CA ASN A 825 10.54 -19.24 1.35
C ASN A 825 10.35 -19.31 2.87
N ARG A 826 10.16 -18.17 3.55
CA ARG A 826 9.86 -18.11 4.99
C ARG A 826 8.47 -18.65 5.32
N LEU A 827 7.47 -18.36 4.48
CA LEU A 827 6.12 -18.89 4.62
C LEU A 827 6.07 -20.39 4.32
N GLU A 828 6.76 -20.86 3.28
CA GLU A 828 6.88 -22.28 2.95
C GLU A 828 7.61 -23.05 4.06
N ALA A 829 8.65 -22.48 4.66
CA ALA A 829 9.31 -23.06 5.83
C ALA A 829 8.36 -23.14 7.04
N ARG A 830 7.54 -22.11 7.29
CA ARG A 830 6.53 -22.14 8.36
C ARG A 830 5.41 -23.14 8.07
N MET A 831 4.97 -23.24 6.81
CA MET A 831 3.96 -24.21 6.38
C MET A 831 4.47 -25.64 6.58
N LYS A 832 5.73 -25.91 6.23
CA LYS A 832 6.37 -27.21 6.44
C LYS A 832 6.52 -27.58 7.92
N VAL A 833 6.86 -26.61 8.78
CA VAL A 833 6.91 -26.84 10.24
C VAL A 833 5.52 -27.13 10.81
N LEU A 834 4.48 -26.46 10.29
CA LEU A 834 3.10 -26.72 10.69
C LEU A 834 2.61 -28.09 10.20
N GLU A 835 2.98 -28.49 8.98
CA GLU A 835 2.71 -29.83 8.44
C GLU A 835 3.40 -30.93 9.27
N ASP A 836 4.68 -30.76 9.61
CA ASP A 836 5.41 -31.71 10.47
C ASP A 836 4.78 -31.80 11.86
N HIS A 837 4.33 -30.67 12.43
CA HIS A 837 3.64 -30.65 13.72
C HIS A 837 2.27 -31.33 13.64
N ASN A 838 1.55 -31.17 12.53
CA ASN A 838 0.26 -31.83 12.30
C ASN A 838 0.44 -33.35 12.12
N GLN A 839 1.45 -33.78 11.35
CA GLN A 839 1.81 -35.20 11.23
C GLN A 839 2.23 -35.81 12.57
N GLN A 840 2.93 -35.05 13.43
CA GLN A 840 3.25 -35.50 14.79
C GLN A 840 2.00 -35.68 15.66
N LEU A 841 1.04 -34.75 15.58
CA LEU A 841 -0.24 -34.85 16.29
C LEU A 841 -1.06 -36.04 15.80
N GLU A 842 -1.09 -36.29 14.49
CA GLU A 842 -1.75 -37.47 13.91
C GLU A 842 -1.07 -38.78 14.35
N ALA A 843 0.26 -38.81 14.42
CA ALA A 843 1.00 -39.96 14.92
C ALA A 843 0.74 -40.21 16.42
N GLN A 844 0.59 -39.14 17.22
CA GLN A 844 0.21 -39.22 18.63
C GLN A 844 -1.24 -39.71 18.79
N LEU A 845 -2.18 -39.20 17.99
CA LEU A 845 -3.56 -39.67 17.95
C LEU A 845 -3.66 -41.13 17.54
N ASN A 846 -2.86 -41.57 16.56
CA ASN A 846 -2.81 -42.98 16.15
C ASN A 846 -2.19 -43.89 17.22
N ARG A 847 -1.21 -43.42 18.00
CA ARG A 847 -0.71 -44.16 19.17
C ARG A 847 -1.75 -44.25 20.28
N LEU A 848 -2.46 -43.16 20.56
CA LEU A 848 -3.53 -43.13 21.55
C LEU A 848 -4.68 -44.05 21.15
N ARG A 849 -5.06 -44.07 19.86
CA ARG A 849 -6.04 -45.02 19.32
C ARG A 849 -5.59 -46.47 19.47
N LYS A 850 -4.32 -46.79 19.18
CA LYS A 850 -3.75 -48.13 19.41
C LYS A 850 -3.69 -48.56 20.88
N LEU A 851 -3.52 -47.60 21.80
CA LEU A 851 -3.55 -47.86 23.24
C LEU A 851 -5.00 -48.05 23.74
N LEU A 852 -5.97 -47.36 23.12
CA LEU A 852 -7.39 -47.52 23.41
C LEU A 852 -7.98 -48.82 22.84
N ASP A 853 -7.47 -49.31 21.71
CA ASP A 853 -7.86 -50.61 21.14
C ASP A 853 -7.27 -51.82 21.90
N GLN A 854 -6.34 -51.61 22.84
CA GLN A 854 -5.78 -52.66 23.70
C GLN A 854 -6.48 -52.72 25.07
N GLN A 855 -7.80 -52.97 25.10
CA GLN A 855 -8.49 -53.87 26.04
C GLN A 855 -10.02 -53.83 25.80
N PRO A 856 -10.70 -55.00 25.69
CA PRO A 856 -10.84 -55.90 26.85
C PRO A 856 -10.86 -57.42 26.56
N GLY A 857 -10.41 -58.25 27.51
CA GLY A 857 -10.82 -59.66 27.61
C GLY A 857 -9.87 -60.65 28.34
N GLY A 858 -10.16 -60.95 29.63
CA GLY A 858 -9.73 -62.16 30.41
C GLY A 858 -8.28 -62.21 30.89
N GLU A 859 -7.89 -62.60 32.11
CA GLU A 859 -8.49 -63.39 33.18
C GLU A 859 -7.99 -62.95 34.57
N ARG A 860 -8.77 -63.27 35.61
CA ARG A 860 -8.45 -63.06 37.03
C ARG A 860 -7.32 -63.97 37.49
N SER A 861 -6.37 -63.44 38.26
CA SER A 861 -5.70 -64.20 39.33
C SER A 861 -5.37 -63.28 40.51
N TYR A 862 -5.83 -63.73 41.67
CA TYR A 862 -5.67 -63.19 43.01
C TYR A 862 -4.20 -63.26 43.45
N VAL A 863 -3.71 -62.32 44.27
CA VAL A 863 -3.08 -62.54 45.59
C VAL A 863 -2.75 -61.17 46.23
N SER A 864 -3.09 -61.09 47.52
CA SER A 864 -3.07 -60.03 48.53
C SER A 864 -1.86 -59.08 48.63
N ILE A 865 -2.14 -57.81 48.93
CA ILE A 865 -1.31 -56.97 49.83
C ILE A 865 -2.23 -56.15 50.72
N GLY A 866 -2.04 -56.25 52.04
CA GLY A 866 -2.74 -55.45 53.05
C GLY A 866 -1.96 -54.20 53.47
N SER A 867 -2.71 -53.20 53.96
CA SER A 867 -2.39 -52.17 54.98
C SER A 867 -1.16 -51.27 54.71
N SER A 868 -1.15 -49.93 54.79
CA SER A 868 -1.91 -48.99 55.62
C SER A 868 -1.52 -47.52 55.32
N SER A 869 -2.48 -46.59 55.45
CA SER A 869 -2.40 -45.25 56.08
C SER A 869 -1.58 -44.08 55.47
N HIS A 870 -2.32 -42.99 55.18
CA HIS A 870 -2.09 -41.54 55.46
C HIS A 870 -0.66 -40.96 55.34
N THR A 871 -0.38 -39.85 54.64
CA THR A 871 -0.81 -38.46 54.94
C THR A 871 -0.43 -37.48 53.82
N THR A 872 -1.18 -36.37 53.70
CA THR A 872 -0.82 -35.10 53.01
C THR A 872 -0.24 -34.08 54.02
N PRO A 873 0.04 -32.82 53.65
CA PRO A 873 1.12 -32.25 52.81
C PRO A 873 1.84 -31.10 53.58
N VAL A 874 2.64 -30.23 52.91
CA VAL A 874 2.72 -28.75 53.11
C VAL A 874 4.07 -28.13 52.68
N THR A 875 3.91 -26.93 52.10
CA THR A 875 4.75 -25.85 51.55
C THR A 875 6.07 -25.45 52.23
N THR A 876 6.97 -24.87 51.42
CA THR A 876 8.19 -24.12 51.80
C THR A 876 8.03 -22.60 51.63
N PRO A 877 8.74 -21.80 52.46
CA PRO A 877 9.35 -20.55 51.99
C PRO A 877 10.81 -20.30 52.47
N SER A 878 11.52 -19.51 51.66
CA SER A 878 12.56 -18.49 51.94
C SER A 878 13.68 -18.71 52.99
N SER A 879 14.94 -18.38 52.61
CA SER A 879 15.81 -17.32 53.19
C SER A 879 17.31 -17.52 52.91
N SER A 880 18.04 -16.40 52.82
CA SER A 880 19.44 -16.21 52.39
C SER A 880 20.45 -16.04 53.54
N GLN A 881 21.75 -15.94 53.17
CA GLN A 881 22.95 -15.44 53.92
C GLN A 881 23.74 -16.51 54.73
N SER A 882 25.09 -16.54 54.86
CA SER A 882 26.26 -15.82 54.31
C SER A 882 27.59 -16.36 54.92
N SER A 883 28.70 -16.33 54.15
CA SER A 883 30.14 -16.05 54.53
C SER A 883 30.94 -16.91 55.56
N LEU A 884 32.25 -17.20 55.51
CA LEU A 884 33.51 -16.90 54.74
C LEU A 884 34.63 -17.91 55.29
N PRO A 885 35.97 -17.77 55.09
CA PRO A 885 36.92 -18.17 54.01
C PRO A 885 38.11 -19.06 54.57
N PRO A 886 39.41 -19.06 54.11
CA PRO A 886 40.10 -18.73 52.83
C PRO A 886 41.11 -19.82 52.29
N ARG A 887 41.68 -19.50 51.11
CA ARG A 887 42.79 -20.03 50.25
C ARG A 887 44.17 -20.28 50.94
N PRO A 888 45.26 -20.85 50.31
CA PRO A 888 45.83 -20.40 49.00
C PRO A 888 46.72 -21.35 48.10
N SER A 889 47.04 -20.84 46.88
CA SER A 889 48.26 -21.02 46.02
C SER A 889 48.52 -22.35 45.28
N ARG A 890 49.10 -22.49 44.06
CA ARG A 890 49.74 -21.65 43.01
C ARG A 890 50.07 -22.56 41.76
N PHE A 891 49.92 -22.06 40.52
CA PHE A 891 50.77 -22.20 39.27
C PHE A 891 51.09 -23.61 38.68
N GLN A 892 51.35 -23.89 37.39
CA GLN A 892 51.24 -23.30 36.02
C GLN A 892 51.68 -24.41 34.99
N TYR A 893 51.13 -24.38 33.75
CA TYR A 893 51.66 -24.78 32.41
C TYR A 893 52.17 -26.23 32.05
N HIS A 894 51.46 -26.86 31.08
CA HIS A 894 51.82 -27.36 29.70
C HIS A 894 53.18 -28.06 29.41
N PRO A 895 53.44 -28.73 28.23
CA PRO A 895 52.59 -29.13 27.06
C PRO A 895 52.93 -30.50 26.36
N GLU A 896 52.16 -30.86 25.30
CA GLU A 896 52.55 -31.52 24.00
C GLU A 896 53.10 -32.99 23.96
N LEU A 897 53.02 -33.83 22.91
CA LEU A 897 52.72 -33.76 21.46
C LEU A 897 52.52 -35.19 20.85
N SER A 898 51.69 -35.30 19.79
CA SER A 898 51.75 -36.20 18.59
C SER A 898 51.72 -37.75 18.68
N SER A 899 50.81 -38.39 17.91
CA SER A 899 51.16 -39.11 16.66
C SER A 899 49.97 -39.91 16.06
N HIS A 900 49.99 -40.03 14.72
CA HIS A 900 49.03 -40.69 13.83
C HIS A 900 48.93 -42.22 13.98
N LEU A 901 47.79 -42.83 13.62
CA LEU A 901 47.66 -43.92 12.61
C LEU A 901 46.20 -44.45 12.48
N SER A 902 45.72 -44.43 11.22
CA SER A 902 44.84 -45.34 10.46
C SER A 902 43.92 -46.39 11.12
N GLY A 903 42.68 -46.50 10.60
CA GLY A 903 41.99 -47.79 10.42
C GLY A 903 40.49 -47.84 10.73
N HIS A 904 39.67 -48.14 9.72
CA HIS A 904 38.20 -48.31 9.75
C HIS A 904 37.66 -49.35 10.78
N SER A 905 36.52 -49.05 11.41
CA SER A 905 35.20 -49.70 11.18
C SER A 905 34.17 -49.14 12.18
N GLY A 906 32.89 -49.20 11.80
CA GLY A 906 31.84 -48.31 12.29
C GLY A 906 31.33 -48.53 13.72
N THR A 907 30.69 -47.49 14.26
CA THR A 907 29.49 -47.56 15.10
C THR A 907 28.87 -46.16 15.16
N VAL A 908 27.60 -46.10 14.78
CA VAL A 908 26.76 -44.90 14.74
C VAL A 908 26.17 -44.67 16.13
N GLY A 909 26.23 -43.42 16.60
CA GLY A 909 25.38 -42.92 17.68
C GLY A 909 26.13 -42.33 18.88
N SER A 910 26.57 -41.06 18.78
CA SER A 910 26.74 -40.15 19.94
C SER A 910 27.15 -38.71 19.58
N SER A 911 27.52 -38.37 18.34
CA SER A 911 28.21 -37.10 18.05
C SER A 911 27.34 -35.88 17.73
N SER A 912 26.03 -36.03 17.48
CA SER A 912 25.20 -34.87 17.06
C SER A 912 24.81 -33.91 18.18
N ILE A 913 24.93 -34.29 19.45
CA ILE A 913 24.50 -33.45 20.59
C ILE A 913 25.63 -32.49 21.03
N ASP A 914 26.89 -32.93 21.02
CA ASP A 914 28.02 -32.07 21.41
C ASP A 914 28.37 -31.03 20.33
N GLU A 915 28.16 -31.32 19.05
CA GLU A 915 28.32 -30.33 17.96
C GLU A 915 27.24 -29.22 18.02
N LEU A 916 26.04 -29.54 18.53
CA LEU A 916 24.97 -28.56 18.74
C LEU A 916 25.26 -27.64 19.93
N PHE A 917 25.83 -28.16 21.02
CA PHE A 917 26.23 -27.34 22.17
C PHE A 917 27.46 -26.46 21.87
N HIS A 918 28.41 -26.93 21.06
CA HIS A 918 29.53 -26.09 20.60
C HIS A 918 29.10 -25.00 19.61
N SER A 919 28.16 -25.31 18.71
CA SER A 919 27.61 -24.32 17.76
C SER A 919 26.77 -23.26 18.49
N ALA A 920 26.00 -23.64 19.51
CA ALA A 920 25.26 -22.70 20.35
C ALA A 920 26.20 -21.80 21.19
N GLY A 921 27.33 -22.33 21.67
CA GLY A 921 28.36 -21.56 22.38
C GLY A 921 29.08 -20.54 21.49
N GLN A 922 29.36 -20.89 20.24
CA GLN A 922 29.97 -19.99 19.26
C GLN A 922 29.02 -18.88 18.80
N VAL A 923 27.72 -19.17 18.67
CA VAL A 923 26.68 -18.16 18.42
C VAL A 923 26.55 -17.22 19.62
N GLY A 924 26.62 -17.71 20.85
CA GLY A 924 26.64 -16.88 22.06
C GLY A 924 27.84 -15.93 22.14
N GLN A 925 29.03 -16.38 21.72
CA GLN A 925 30.23 -15.53 21.63
C GLN A 925 30.16 -14.51 20.49
N ALA A 926 29.60 -14.88 19.33
CA ALA A 926 29.43 -13.96 18.20
C ALA A 926 28.40 -12.86 18.51
N VAL A 927 27.28 -13.21 19.16
CA VAL A 927 26.28 -12.24 19.62
C VAL A 927 26.85 -11.36 20.74
N GLY A 928 27.62 -11.94 21.67
CA GLY A 928 28.32 -11.17 22.70
C GLY A 928 29.28 -10.14 22.10
N SER A 929 30.10 -10.53 21.11
CA SER A 929 31.04 -9.62 20.45
C SER A 929 30.34 -8.55 19.60
N LEU A 930 29.19 -8.87 19.00
CA LEU A 930 28.40 -7.90 18.23
C LEU A 930 27.76 -6.85 19.14
N VAL A 931 27.25 -7.27 20.31
CA VAL A 931 26.69 -6.36 21.32
C VAL A 931 27.80 -5.44 21.87
N THR A 932 29.00 -5.94 22.13
CA THR A 932 30.11 -5.09 22.60
C THR A 932 30.52 -4.05 21.54
N VAL A 933 30.61 -4.43 20.27
CA VAL A 933 30.94 -3.52 19.17
C VAL A 933 29.85 -2.46 18.97
N MET A 934 28.57 -2.85 19.05
CA MET A 934 27.46 -1.89 18.98
C MET A 934 27.44 -0.93 20.17
N THR A 935 27.77 -1.40 21.38
CA THR A 935 27.86 -0.51 22.56
C THR A 935 29.09 0.40 22.53
N GLU A 936 30.18 -0.01 21.88
CA GLU A 936 31.38 0.83 21.69
C GLU A 936 31.17 1.88 20.58
N GLU A 937 30.41 1.56 19.53
CA GLU A 937 30.00 2.53 18.49
C GLU A 937 28.97 3.55 19.01
N ASP A 938 28.01 3.14 19.85
CA ASP A 938 27.05 4.05 20.48
C ASP A 938 27.71 4.96 21.54
N ALA A 939 28.70 4.45 22.28
CA ALA A 939 29.50 5.27 23.20
C ALA A 939 30.39 6.29 22.45
N ALA A 940 30.93 5.92 21.29
CA ALA A 940 31.69 6.84 20.44
C ALA A 940 30.80 7.93 19.81
N ALA A 941 29.56 7.60 19.45
CA ALA A 941 28.57 8.54 18.92
C ALA A 941 28.08 9.55 19.99
N GLN A 942 27.85 9.10 21.23
CA GLN A 942 27.50 9.99 22.34
C GLN A 942 28.64 10.93 22.74
N THR A 943 29.89 10.45 22.75
CA THR A 943 31.06 11.29 23.06
C THR A 943 31.31 12.34 21.96
N GLY A 944 30.97 12.02 20.71
CA GLY A 944 31.01 12.96 19.57
C GLY A 944 29.95 14.07 19.66
N MET A 945 28.73 13.74 20.13
CA MET A 945 27.67 14.74 20.36
C MET A 945 27.99 15.66 21.54
N GLU A 946 28.53 15.15 22.65
CA GLU A 946 28.91 15.99 23.80
C GLU A 946 30.05 16.96 23.45
N GLN A 947 31.03 16.56 22.65
CA GLN A 947 32.08 17.47 22.17
C GLN A 947 31.58 18.50 21.15
N PHE A 948 30.51 18.19 20.40
CA PHE A 948 29.89 19.13 19.47
C PHE A 948 29.04 20.19 20.21
N VAL A 949 28.35 19.80 21.28
CA VAL A 949 27.56 20.71 22.12
C VAL A 949 28.47 21.65 22.92
N ILE A 950 29.58 21.15 23.48
CA ILE A 950 30.54 21.98 24.25
C ILE A 950 31.22 23.04 23.36
N LYS A 951 31.56 22.70 22.11
CA LYS A 951 32.14 23.66 21.15
C LYS A 951 31.16 24.73 20.65
N HIS A 952 29.86 24.46 20.70
CA HIS A 952 28.85 25.43 20.27
C HIS A 952 28.42 26.39 21.38
N THR A 953 28.54 25.98 22.65
CA THR A 953 28.27 26.84 23.82
C THR A 953 29.41 27.81 24.16
N GLU A 954 30.65 27.58 23.69
CA GLU A 954 31.77 28.54 23.88
C GLU A 954 31.87 29.61 22.78
N LYS A 955 30.91 29.65 21.84
CA LYS A 955 30.82 30.65 20.75
C LYS A 955 29.56 31.53 20.79
N LEU A 956 28.77 31.42 21.84
CA LEU A 956 27.75 32.38 22.28
C LEU A 956 28.26 33.05 23.56
#